data_AF-A0A955B2Q3-F1
#
_entry.id   AF-A0A955B2Q3-F1
#
_cell.length_a   1.000
_cell.length_b   1.000
_cell.length_c   1.000
_cell.angle_alpha   90.00
_cell.angle_beta   90.00
_cell.angle_gamma   90.00
#
_symmetry.space_group_name_H-M   'P 1'
#
loop_
_entity.id
_entity.type
_entity.pdbx_description
1 polymer ?
#
loop_
_entity_poly.entity_id
_entity_poly.type
_entity_poly.pdbx_seq_one_letter_code
_entity_poly.pdbx_strand_id
1 'polypeptide(L)'
;MPIRCEFLGLERPALESAADYLLGQFADGGAADLRDVQVVLPSGRAGRRLLEILVDRCESQRRVLTQPNITTVGRFPELLYQAKQPFADDLVQQLTWAKVLKEFDRGRLRTVVAQPPDDDDDARWRELGRLLQSLHRELASDALDFADVVSRGRNLEGFTETQRWQTLAALQQKYLSTLDGLKLWDRQTARRFAIQRDECELRKPLVLIGAVDLNQAMRMMLDQVAKKAPEAVTALIYAPAEWRKRFDSHGCLAPDVWQEAELSIPDEIVVEADDPADQADTVARQLADAAEFRPEDITVGLPDERILPMVMRQLDECEVPNRYGPGRSVGSTSVCRLLSNLAEWIETNRYPEFAAVVRHPDMEQWLLRDGVRPGWLEALDDYYNSHLPTAIGGDWLGDAARTDGLRDVESHIKRLLKGLRGGPRPLSEWLPSIGKLLLKIYGERDFDLENEADRVRWMAIQCVQKSLQHLARLPSELTPNVSASEAIEFVLDQVSGERIAPKNTEAAVELVGWLELSLDDAPRLIVTSFNEGFVPSSMNADLFLPGALRTALGLEDNARRYARDAYALSTLLSPWRETTLIVGRRTEDDDPLAPSRLLFAADPEELARRALRFFSPLDAKLDRRPLAGGLRATRRDLGFDVPRPQDTEEPLEHLRVTAFAAYLACPYRFYLSQVLGFRSASDDATELDGAAFGSLAHTVLEEFASSDERESTDADRIRLCFEHLLARQVARQFGEHPGPAIRIQVQQLRLRLAALAEWQAERAVQGWRIEHAELAFSRKSDERPEIRRPGELLVDGRIMYLTGRIDRIDVNVNTGQRQILDYKTSDSGLKPQQTHRHKHEWVDLQLPLYRHLARSLGIDEPVGLGYVLLPKNSANVGLALAEWSAEELAEADRMAQQVVRQIRAGEFWPPKEPPPKFSEELAFI
;
A
#
# COMPACT_ATOMS: atom_id res chain seq x y z
N MET A 1 5.64 -51.86 14.06
CA MET A 1 4.26 -52.39 14.11
C MET A 1 3.36 -51.20 13.87
N PRO A 2 2.52 -51.20 12.82
CA PRO A 2 2.15 -49.94 12.21
C PRO A 2 1.04 -49.23 12.98
N ILE A 3 1.07 -47.91 12.86
CA ILE A 3 -0.06 -47.01 13.12
C ILE A 3 -1.27 -47.54 12.35
N ARG A 4 -2.45 -47.54 12.98
CA ARG A 4 -3.68 -48.05 12.35
C ARG A 4 -4.21 -47.00 11.37
N CYS A 5 -4.19 -47.28 10.07
CA CYS A 5 -4.73 -46.39 9.04
C CYS A 5 -6.15 -46.80 8.65
N GLU A 6 -7.12 -45.94 8.92
CA GLU A 6 -8.53 -46.12 8.58
C GLU A 6 -8.95 -45.15 7.46
N PHE A 7 -9.60 -45.67 6.43
CA PHE A 7 -10.00 -44.93 5.24
C PHE A 7 -11.50 -44.62 5.32
N LEU A 8 -11.84 -43.33 5.37
CA LEU A 8 -13.22 -42.87 5.62
C LEU A 8 -14.10 -42.75 4.36
N GLY A 9 -13.53 -42.90 3.16
CA GLY A 9 -14.23 -42.68 1.89
C GLY A 9 -14.40 -41.19 1.55
N LEU A 10 -15.10 -40.89 0.44
CA LEU A 10 -15.37 -39.52 -0.04
C LEU A 10 -16.87 -39.20 -0.15
N GLU A 11 -17.76 -40.08 0.30
CA GLU A 11 -19.21 -39.98 0.09
C GLU A 11 -19.90 -38.91 0.95
N ARG A 12 -19.24 -38.44 2.01
CA ARG A 12 -19.76 -37.46 2.96
C ARG A 12 -18.62 -36.62 3.54
N PRO A 13 -18.90 -35.50 4.24
CA PRO A 13 -17.86 -34.65 4.82
C PRO A 13 -16.87 -35.40 5.73
N ALA A 14 -15.61 -34.99 5.68
CA ALA A 14 -14.51 -35.63 6.41
C ALA A 14 -14.70 -35.58 7.93
N LEU A 15 -15.07 -34.41 8.46
CA LEU A 15 -15.25 -34.21 9.89
C LEU A 15 -16.49 -34.95 10.43
N GLU A 16 -17.56 -35.04 9.65
CA GLU A 16 -18.72 -35.87 9.99
C GLU A 16 -18.36 -37.36 10.06
N SER A 17 -17.58 -37.84 9.09
CA SER A 17 -17.10 -39.22 9.09
C SER A 17 -16.21 -39.53 10.29
N ALA A 18 -15.36 -38.58 10.66
CA ALA A 18 -14.48 -38.70 11.83
C ALA A 18 -15.28 -38.63 13.14
N ALA A 19 -16.30 -37.77 13.24
CA ALA A 19 -17.21 -37.71 14.39
C ALA A 19 -17.94 -39.05 14.59
N ASP A 20 -18.45 -39.64 13.51
CA ASP A 20 -19.12 -40.96 13.55
C ASP A 20 -18.15 -42.07 13.96
N TYR A 21 -16.91 -42.04 13.49
CA TYR A 21 -15.88 -42.97 13.95
C TYR A 21 -15.62 -42.84 15.46
N LEU A 22 -15.44 -41.61 15.94
CA LEU A 22 -15.19 -41.34 17.37
C LEU A 22 -16.36 -41.80 18.25
N LEU A 23 -17.59 -41.48 17.87
CA LEU A 23 -18.79 -41.90 18.60
C LEU A 23 -19.02 -43.41 18.51
N GLY A 24 -18.73 -44.03 17.37
CA GLY A 24 -18.85 -45.49 17.20
C GLY A 24 -17.84 -46.27 18.04
N GLN A 25 -16.63 -45.71 18.24
CA GLN A 25 -15.55 -46.39 18.96
C GLN A 25 -15.55 -46.13 20.47
N PHE A 26 -15.97 -44.93 20.90
CA PHE A 26 -15.80 -44.47 22.29
C PHE A 26 -17.11 -44.17 23.04
N ALA A 27 -18.29 -44.29 22.42
CA ALA A 27 -19.57 -44.12 23.11
C ALA A 27 -20.17 -45.47 23.56
N ASP A 28 -20.79 -45.50 24.74
CA ASP A 28 -21.50 -46.68 25.27
C ASP A 28 -22.84 -46.29 25.92
N GLY A 29 -23.90 -47.06 25.63
CA GLY A 29 -25.19 -47.15 26.33
C GLY A 29 -26.04 -45.89 26.59
N GLY A 30 -25.51 -44.68 26.38
CA GLY A 30 -26.14 -43.39 26.71
C GLY A 30 -25.17 -42.21 26.94
N ALA A 31 -23.85 -42.46 27.01
CA ALA A 31 -22.84 -41.41 27.16
C ALA A 31 -21.70 -41.58 26.14
N ALA A 32 -21.17 -40.46 25.66
CA ALA A 32 -19.96 -40.40 24.86
C ALA A 32 -18.85 -39.76 25.70
N ASP A 33 -18.03 -40.58 26.39
CA ASP A 33 -16.92 -40.10 27.22
C ASP A 33 -15.60 -40.14 26.45
N LEU A 34 -15.17 -39.01 25.90
CA LEU A 34 -13.94 -38.88 25.12
C LEU A 34 -12.80 -38.21 25.90
N ARG A 35 -12.90 -38.03 27.23
CA ARG A 35 -11.91 -37.29 28.03
C ARG A 35 -10.46 -37.80 27.91
N ASP A 36 -10.33 -39.09 27.62
CA ASP A 36 -9.04 -39.77 27.50
C ASP A 36 -8.61 -39.98 26.05
N VAL A 37 -9.32 -39.43 25.08
CA VAL A 37 -8.95 -39.45 23.67
C VAL A 37 -8.21 -38.15 23.32
N GLN A 38 -7.03 -38.29 22.73
CA GLN A 38 -6.28 -37.20 22.14
C GLN A 38 -6.58 -37.13 20.65
N VAL A 39 -7.17 -36.04 20.18
CA VAL A 39 -7.49 -35.81 18.77
C VAL A 39 -6.56 -34.74 18.22
N VAL A 40 -5.98 -34.99 17.04
CA VAL A 40 -5.07 -34.08 16.34
C VAL A 40 -5.64 -33.76 14.96
N LEU A 41 -5.79 -32.47 14.67
CA LEU A 41 -6.21 -31.98 13.35
C LEU A 41 -5.17 -31.02 12.75
N PRO A 42 -5.17 -30.80 11.43
CA PRO A 42 -4.29 -29.83 10.77
C PRO A 42 -4.49 -28.40 11.28
N SER A 43 -5.72 -27.98 11.57
CA SER A 43 -6.05 -26.61 11.95
C SER A 43 -6.98 -26.51 13.17
N GLY A 44 -6.93 -25.36 13.86
CA GLY A 44 -7.83 -25.06 14.96
C GLY A 44 -9.28 -24.82 14.53
N ARG A 45 -9.52 -24.38 13.28
CA ARG A 45 -10.87 -24.26 12.69
C ARG A 45 -11.52 -25.65 12.58
N ALA A 46 -10.82 -26.61 11.98
CA ALA A 46 -11.31 -27.98 11.86
C ALA A 46 -11.59 -28.61 13.24
N GLY A 47 -10.76 -28.33 14.24
CA GLY A 47 -11.00 -28.80 15.61
C GLY A 47 -12.25 -28.23 16.27
N ARG A 48 -12.54 -26.94 16.07
CA ARG A 48 -13.80 -26.32 16.54
C ARG A 48 -15.00 -26.91 15.81
N ARG A 49 -14.91 -27.04 14.48
CA ARG A 49 -15.99 -27.61 13.67
C ARG A 49 -16.30 -29.06 14.03
N LEU A 50 -15.28 -29.88 14.27
CA LEU A 50 -15.47 -31.25 14.76
C LEU A 50 -16.21 -31.28 16.10
N LEU A 51 -15.90 -30.35 17.01
CA LEU A 51 -16.58 -30.26 18.31
C LEU A 51 -18.05 -29.88 18.15
N GLU A 52 -18.37 -28.93 17.27
CA GLU A 52 -19.75 -28.56 16.92
C GLU A 52 -20.53 -29.79 16.42
N ILE A 53 -19.96 -30.52 15.44
CA ILE A 53 -20.57 -31.75 14.91
C ILE A 53 -20.78 -32.80 16.00
N LEU A 54 -19.79 -33.01 16.90
CA LEU A 54 -19.91 -33.94 18.02
C LEU A 54 -21.04 -33.54 18.98
N VAL A 55 -21.20 -32.24 19.26
CA VAL A 55 -22.27 -31.70 20.10
C VAL A 55 -23.62 -31.96 19.43
N ASP A 56 -23.79 -31.59 18.17
CA ASP A 56 -25.05 -31.76 17.42
C ASP A 56 -25.47 -33.24 17.32
N ARG A 57 -24.50 -34.12 17.03
CA ARG A 57 -24.72 -35.58 16.97
C ARG A 57 -25.10 -36.15 18.32
N CYS A 58 -24.48 -35.71 19.41
CA CYS A 58 -24.82 -36.17 20.75
C CYS A 58 -26.19 -35.65 21.20
N GLU A 59 -26.52 -34.39 20.91
CA GLU A 59 -27.82 -33.80 21.25
C GLU A 59 -28.96 -34.52 20.52
N SER A 60 -28.84 -34.73 19.21
CA SER A 60 -29.84 -35.46 18.41
C SER A 60 -30.05 -36.90 18.89
N GLN A 61 -28.99 -37.56 19.39
CA GLN A 61 -29.03 -38.92 19.94
C GLN A 61 -29.32 -38.97 21.45
N ARG A 62 -29.55 -37.81 22.10
CA ARG A 62 -29.76 -37.67 23.56
C ARG A 62 -28.65 -38.29 24.41
N ARG A 63 -27.40 -38.14 23.99
CA ARG A 63 -26.20 -38.60 24.70
C ARG A 63 -25.52 -37.44 25.41
N VAL A 64 -24.96 -37.70 26.59
CA VAL A 64 -24.08 -36.74 27.26
C VAL A 64 -22.68 -36.82 26.66
N LEU A 65 -22.15 -35.71 26.16
CA LEU A 65 -20.81 -35.60 25.60
C LEU A 65 -19.82 -35.13 26.67
N THR A 66 -18.74 -35.89 26.88
CA THR A 66 -17.51 -35.35 27.46
C THR A 66 -16.50 -35.16 26.33
N GLN A 67 -16.13 -33.91 26.06
CA GLN A 67 -15.31 -33.55 24.89
C GLN A 67 -13.92 -34.21 24.90
N PRO A 68 -13.36 -34.54 23.70
CA PRO A 68 -11.98 -34.98 23.58
C PRO A 68 -10.97 -33.85 23.83
N ASN A 69 -9.71 -34.23 24.06
CA ASN A 69 -8.61 -33.26 24.03
C ASN A 69 -8.23 -33.01 22.57
N ILE A 70 -8.64 -31.86 22.02
CA ILE A 70 -8.33 -31.49 20.64
C ILE A 70 -7.08 -30.61 20.60
N THR A 71 -6.11 -30.96 19.75
CA THR A 71 -4.90 -30.17 19.48
C THR A 71 -4.62 -30.12 17.98
N THR A 72 -3.60 -29.35 17.58
CA THR A 72 -3.17 -29.26 16.18
C THR A 72 -1.88 -30.03 15.92
N VAL A 73 -1.63 -30.37 14.64
CA VAL A 73 -0.38 -31.01 14.20
C VAL A 73 0.87 -30.26 14.67
N GLY A 74 0.83 -28.92 14.76
CA GLY A 74 1.96 -28.13 15.23
C GLY A 74 2.24 -28.21 16.74
N ARG A 75 1.22 -28.52 17.56
CA ARG A 75 1.27 -28.50 19.04
C ARG A 75 1.28 -29.88 19.70
N PHE A 76 0.88 -30.93 18.97
CA PHE A 76 0.85 -32.28 19.54
C PHE A 76 2.23 -32.87 19.90
N PRO A 77 3.37 -32.53 19.25
CA PRO A 77 4.66 -33.15 19.59
C PRO A 77 5.04 -32.94 21.05
N GLU A 78 4.72 -31.77 21.61
CA GLU A 78 4.98 -31.41 23.01
C GLU A 78 4.14 -32.21 24.01
N LEU A 79 3.10 -32.92 23.56
CA LEU A 79 2.33 -33.83 24.40
C LEU A 79 2.99 -35.20 24.56
N LEU A 80 3.98 -35.52 23.72
CA LEU A 80 4.62 -36.83 23.67
C LEU A 80 5.84 -36.95 24.57
N TYR A 81 6.31 -35.86 25.18
CA TYR A 81 7.48 -35.87 26.07
C TYR A 81 7.37 -34.79 27.14
N GLN A 82 8.13 -34.95 28.23
CA GLN A 82 8.16 -33.96 29.31
C GLN A 82 9.28 -32.94 29.08
N ALA A 83 8.92 -31.68 28.90
CA ALA A 83 9.90 -30.59 28.87
C ALA A 83 10.56 -30.42 30.25
N LYS A 84 11.90 -30.40 30.30
CA LYS A 84 12.66 -30.26 31.56
C LYS A 84 13.01 -28.79 31.88
N GLN A 85 12.87 -27.91 30.89
CA GLN A 85 13.04 -26.46 31.02
C GLN A 85 12.02 -25.72 30.12
N PRO A 86 11.72 -24.44 30.41
CA PRO A 86 10.89 -23.61 29.54
C PRO A 86 11.53 -23.40 28.16
N PHE A 87 10.69 -23.26 27.14
CA PHE A 87 11.16 -23.01 25.77
C PHE A 87 11.43 -21.52 25.53
N ALA A 88 12.50 -21.23 24.79
CA ALA A 88 12.73 -19.90 24.23
C ALA A 88 11.68 -19.59 23.16
N ASP A 89 11.01 -18.44 23.27
CA ASP A 89 10.14 -17.93 22.22
C ASP A 89 10.95 -17.51 20.97
N ASP A 90 10.24 -17.23 19.88
CA ASP A 90 10.83 -16.93 18.59
C ASP A 90 11.75 -15.69 18.63
N LEU A 91 11.40 -14.67 19.42
CA LEU A 91 12.19 -13.46 19.53
C LEU A 91 13.48 -13.69 20.32
N VAL A 92 13.41 -14.40 21.45
CA VAL A 92 14.57 -14.78 22.25
C VAL A 92 15.54 -15.60 21.40
N GLN A 93 15.03 -16.54 20.61
CA GLN A 93 15.86 -17.30 19.69
C GLN A 93 16.53 -16.39 18.65
N GLN A 94 15.79 -15.45 18.03
CA GLN A 94 16.35 -14.51 17.05
C GLN A 94 17.47 -13.64 17.64
N LEU A 95 17.24 -13.05 18.82
CA LEU A 95 18.21 -12.22 19.53
C LEU A 95 19.44 -13.03 19.97
N THR A 96 19.24 -14.30 20.37
CA THR A 96 20.35 -15.19 20.69
C THR A 96 21.19 -15.51 19.46
N TRP A 97 20.57 -15.76 18.30
CA TRP A 97 21.30 -15.93 17.04
C TRP A 97 22.09 -14.69 16.65
N ALA A 98 21.49 -13.51 16.74
CA ALA A 98 22.15 -12.24 16.45
C ALA A 98 23.38 -12.02 17.36
N LYS A 99 23.22 -12.25 18.67
CA LYS A 99 24.32 -12.18 19.63
C LYS A 99 25.45 -13.18 19.32
N VAL A 100 25.10 -14.43 19.05
CA VAL A 100 26.07 -15.49 18.75
C VAL A 100 26.85 -15.17 17.47
N LEU A 101 26.19 -14.63 16.46
CA LEU A 101 26.83 -14.20 15.21
C LEU A 101 27.82 -13.06 15.44
N LYS A 102 27.41 -12.04 16.21
CA LYS A 102 28.22 -10.88 16.57
C LYS A 102 29.47 -11.26 17.38
N GLU A 103 29.34 -12.21 18.31
CA GLU A 103 30.43 -12.69 19.17
C GLU A 103 31.30 -13.79 18.51
N PHE A 104 30.96 -14.25 17.30
CA PHE A 104 31.69 -15.34 16.65
C PHE A 104 33.01 -14.89 16.02
N ASP A 105 33.90 -15.85 15.77
CA ASP A 105 35.17 -15.58 15.08
C ASP A 105 34.92 -15.06 13.65
N ARG A 106 35.30 -13.79 13.40
CA ARG A 106 35.08 -13.11 12.10
C ARG A 106 35.74 -13.84 10.93
N GLY A 107 36.89 -14.49 11.15
CA GLY A 107 37.61 -15.23 10.10
C GLY A 107 36.81 -16.44 9.61
N ARG A 108 36.26 -17.21 10.54
CA ARG A 108 35.37 -18.33 10.24
C ARG A 108 34.02 -17.87 9.71
N LEU A 109 33.45 -16.79 10.26
CA LEU A 109 32.15 -16.27 9.85
C LEU A 109 32.12 -15.85 8.37
N ARG A 110 33.24 -15.39 7.82
CA ARG A 110 33.39 -15.06 6.38
C ARG A 110 33.09 -16.20 5.41
N THR A 111 33.10 -17.44 5.90
CA THR A 111 32.68 -18.62 5.11
C THR A 111 31.16 -18.73 4.94
N VAL A 112 30.38 -18.05 5.78
CA VAL A 112 28.91 -18.04 5.76
C VAL A 112 28.40 -16.69 5.25
N VAL A 113 28.99 -15.59 5.71
CA VAL A 113 28.64 -14.22 5.35
C VAL A 113 29.89 -13.52 4.83
N ALA A 114 29.96 -13.28 3.52
CA ALA A 114 31.17 -12.76 2.88
C ALA A 114 31.66 -11.43 3.48
N GLN A 115 30.73 -10.55 3.86
CA GLN A 115 30.98 -9.28 4.53
C GLN A 115 30.15 -9.21 5.82
N PRO A 116 30.70 -9.64 6.97
CA PRO A 116 30.02 -9.50 8.26
C PRO A 116 29.72 -8.02 8.56
N PRO A 117 28.58 -7.68 9.16
CA PRO A 117 28.27 -6.32 9.58
C PRO A 117 29.29 -5.75 10.59
N ASP A 118 29.29 -4.43 10.77
CA ASP A 118 30.05 -3.78 11.82
C ASP A 118 29.46 -4.05 13.21
N ASP A 119 30.25 -3.90 14.27
CA ASP A 119 29.83 -4.29 15.64
C ASP A 119 28.71 -3.38 16.19
N ASP A 120 28.50 -2.21 15.61
CA ASP A 120 27.46 -1.25 15.96
C ASP A 120 26.18 -1.42 15.11
N ASP A 121 26.20 -2.25 14.07
CA ASP A 121 25.06 -2.50 13.18
C ASP A 121 24.14 -3.62 13.70
N ASP A 122 23.54 -3.39 14.87
CA ASP A 122 22.64 -4.36 15.53
C ASP A 122 21.46 -4.75 14.64
N ALA A 123 21.00 -3.87 13.74
CA ALA A 123 19.91 -4.15 12.80
C ALA A 123 20.26 -5.27 11.81
N ARG A 124 21.41 -5.18 11.13
CA ARG A 124 21.86 -6.23 10.20
C ARG A 124 22.16 -7.55 10.92
N TRP A 125 22.70 -7.50 12.13
CA TRP A 125 22.90 -8.72 12.93
C TRP A 125 21.59 -9.44 13.26
N ARG A 126 20.51 -8.69 13.53
CA ARG A 126 19.16 -9.26 13.75
C ARG A 126 18.59 -9.90 12.50
N GLU A 127 18.82 -9.30 11.33
CA GLU A 127 18.36 -9.85 10.05
C GLU A 127 19.07 -11.18 9.74
N LEU A 128 20.39 -11.24 9.92
CA LEU A 128 21.14 -12.50 9.82
C LEU A 128 20.71 -13.52 10.87
N GLY A 129 20.40 -13.07 12.08
CA GLY A 129 19.86 -13.93 13.14
C GLY A 129 18.51 -14.54 12.77
N ARG A 130 17.61 -13.76 12.17
CA ARG A 130 16.30 -14.22 11.65
C ARG A 130 16.47 -15.26 10.54
N LEU A 131 17.41 -15.01 9.62
CA LEU A 131 17.74 -15.92 8.52
C LEU A 131 18.23 -17.28 9.05
N LEU A 132 19.20 -17.28 9.99
CA LEU A 132 19.71 -18.53 10.57
C LEU A 132 18.69 -19.23 11.46
N GLN A 133 17.85 -18.48 12.18
CA GLN A 133 16.75 -19.06 12.94
C GLN A 133 15.77 -19.79 12.02
N SER A 134 15.39 -19.19 10.88
CA SER A 134 14.51 -19.83 9.89
C SER A 134 15.12 -21.13 9.37
N LEU A 135 16.40 -21.07 8.95
CA LEU A 135 17.15 -22.23 8.47
C LEU A 135 17.27 -23.34 9.53
N HIS A 136 17.56 -22.97 10.79
CA HIS A 136 17.62 -23.90 11.91
C HIS A 136 16.27 -24.55 12.16
N ARG A 137 15.19 -23.76 12.20
CA ARG A 137 13.83 -24.23 12.45
C ARG A 137 13.36 -25.19 11.36
N GLU A 138 13.67 -24.91 10.11
CA GLU A 138 13.33 -25.76 8.98
C GLU A 138 13.99 -27.14 9.10
N LEU A 139 15.31 -27.18 9.27
CA LEU A 139 16.03 -28.46 9.43
C LEU A 139 15.60 -29.20 10.70
N ALA A 140 15.48 -28.49 11.82
CA ALA A 140 15.14 -29.10 13.09
C ALA A 140 13.70 -29.63 13.14
N SER A 141 12.80 -29.09 12.30
CA SER A 141 11.44 -29.62 12.14
C SER A 141 11.43 -31.04 11.57
N ASP A 142 12.43 -31.42 10.78
CA ASP A 142 12.64 -32.80 10.28
C ASP A 142 13.69 -33.57 11.10
N ALA A 143 13.91 -33.16 12.35
CA ALA A 143 14.88 -33.74 13.28
C ALA A 143 16.34 -33.68 12.79
N LEU A 144 16.68 -32.75 11.89
CA LEU A 144 18.03 -32.51 11.37
C LEU A 144 18.72 -31.33 12.07
N ASP A 145 20.05 -31.35 12.05
CA ASP A 145 20.88 -30.24 12.48
C ASP A 145 21.85 -29.85 11.36
N PHE A 146 22.63 -28.78 11.56
CA PHE A 146 23.55 -28.32 10.52
C PHE A 146 24.72 -29.30 10.28
N ALA A 147 25.04 -30.16 11.26
CA ALA A 147 26.05 -31.21 11.08
C ALA A 147 25.52 -32.38 10.24
N ASP A 148 24.21 -32.68 10.31
CA ASP A 148 23.57 -33.67 9.45
C ASP A 148 23.60 -33.28 7.97
N VAL A 149 23.53 -31.97 7.67
CA VAL A 149 23.70 -31.49 6.29
C VAL A 149 25.10 -31.79 5.76
N VAL A 150 26.13 -31.66 6.60
CA VAL A 150 27.51 -32.03 6.22
C VAL A 150 27.65 -33.53 5.98
N SER A 151 27.05 -34.36 6.84
CA SER A 151 27.18 -35.81 6.75
C SER A 151 26.44 -36.39 5.54
N ARG A 152 25.22 -35.91 5.28
CA ARG A 152 24.38 -36.36 4.16
C ARG A 152 24.78 -35.70 2.84
N GLY A 153 25.18 -34.43 2.85
CA GLY A 153 25.57 -33.67 1.67
C GLY A 153 26.81 -34.22 0.96
N ARG A 154 27.73 -34.88 1.68
CA ARG A 154 28.90 -35.57 1.07
C ARG A 154 28.55 -36.67 0.08
N ASN A 155 27.34 -37.22 0.18
CA ASN A 155 26.86 -38.26 -0.73
C ASN A 155 26.19 -37.67 -1.98
N LEU A 156 26.03 -36.34 -2.07
CA LEU A 156 25.49 -35.67 -3.24
C LEU A 156 26.59 -35.26 -4.21
N GLU A 157 26.37 -35.58 -5.48
CA GLU A 157 27.25 -35.12 -6.56
C GLU A 157 27.22 -33.59 -6.66
N GLY A 158 28.39 -32.95 -6.66
CA GLY A 158 28.51 -31.49 -6.77
C GLY A 158 28.40 -30.70 -5.46
N PHE A 159 28.32 -31.35 -4.28
CA PHE A 159 28.25 -30.65 -2.99
C PHE A 159 29.62 -30.07 -2.55
N THR A 160 29.84 -28.77 -2.77
CA THR A 160 31.10 -28.07 -2.44
C THR A 160 31.06 -27.24 -1.15
N GLU A 161 29.91 -27.15 -0.47
CA GLU A 161 29.66 -26.21 0.63
C GLU A 161 30.05 -26.74 2.03
N THR A 162 30.87 -27.79 2.11
CA THR A 162 31.20 -28.47 3.38
C THR A 162 31.74 -27.51 4.44
N GLN A 163 32.63 -26.59 4.08
CA GLN A 163 33.24 -25.65 5.04
C GLN A 163 32.23 -24.65 5.61
N ARG A 164 31.31 -24.14 4.78
CA ARG A 164 30.23 -23.22 5.20
C ARG A 164 29.31 -23.89 6.22
N TRP A 165 28.89 -25.12 5.94
CA TRP A 165 28.02 -25.89 6.84
C TRP A 165 28.70 -26.33 8.14
N GLN A 166 30.01 -26.58 8.13
CA GLN A 166 30.77 -26.81 9.37
C GLN A 166 30.83 -25.56 10.26
N THR A 167 30.96 -24.37 9.66
CA THR A 167 30.87 -23.11 10.40
C THR A 167 29.47 -22.89 10.96
N LEU A 168 28.42 -23.15 10.17
CA LEU A 168 27.04 -23.11 10.64
C LEU A 168 26.83 -24.06 11.83
N ALA A 169 27.28 -25.31 11.75
CA ALA A 169 27.16 -26.26 12.86
C ALA A 169 27.85 -25.76 14.14
N ALA A 170 29.01 -25.11 14.03
CA ALA A 170 29.67 -24.49 15.17
C ALA A 170 28.86 -23.30 15.75
N LEU A 171 28.25 -22.48 14.89
CA LEU A 171 27.33 -21.41 15.31
C LEU A 171 26.11 -21.98 16.02
N GLN A 172 25.50 -23.05 15.51
CA GLN A 172 24.37 -23.73 16.13
C GLN A 172 24.70 -24.27 17.52
N GLN A 173 25.86 -24.89 17.71
CA GLN A 173 26.30 -25.36 19.02
C GLN A 173 26.49 -24.19 20.00
N LYS A 174 27.07 -23.08 19.53
CA LYS A 174 27.21 -21.87 20.35
C LYS A 174 25.83 -21.30 20.73
N TYR A 175 24.90 -21.23 19.79
CA TYR A 175 23.51 -20.82 20.02
C TYR A 175 22.82 -21.67 21.10
N LEU A 176 22.87 -23.00 20.98
CA LEU A 176 22.28 -23.90 21.97
C LEU A 176 22.93 -23.74 23.35
N SER A 177 24.25 -23.57 23.40
CA SER A 177 24.96 -23.32 24.68
C SER A 177 24.58 -22.00 25.33
N THR A 178 24.30 -20.96 24.54
CA THR A 178 23.84 -19.66 25.05
C THR A 178 22.43 -19.77 25.62
N LEU A 179 21.51 -20.48 24.95
CA LEU A 179 20.17 -20.73 25.47
C LEU A 179 20.19 -21.54 26.77
N ASP A 180 21.03 -22.58 26.85
CA ASP A 180 21.18 -23.39 28.07
C ASP A 180 21.70 -22.55 29.25
N GLY A 181 22.63 -21.63 29.00
CA GLY A 181 23.09 -20.65 29.98
C GLY A 181 21.98 -19.72 30.51
N LEU A 182 20.96 -19.44 29.70
CA LEU A 182 19.76 -18.69 30.06
C LEU A 182 18.67 -19.57 30.68
N LYS A 183 18.92 -20.87 30.86
CA LYS A 183 17.94 -21.88 31.33
C LYS A 183 16.71 -21.97 30.43
N LEU A 184 16.92 -21.84 29.12
CA LEU A 184 15.90 -21.95 28.10
C LEU A 184 16.27 -23.07 27.13
N TRP A 185 15.26 -23.78 26.64
CA TRP A 185 15.42 -24.80 25.61
C TRP A 185 14.94 -24.30 24.25
N ASP A 186 15.66 -24.66 23.19
CA ASP A 186 15.08 -24.60 21.86
C ASP A 186 14.05 -25.73 21.68
N ARG A 187 12.87 -25.38 21.18
CA ARG A 187 11.73 -26.31 21.06
C ARG A 187 12.03 -27.45 20.09
N GLN A 188 12.60 -27.14 18.92
CA GLN A 188 12.83 -28.17 17.89
C GLN A 188 13.95 -29.13 18.29
N THR A 189 14.99 -28.61 18.91
CA THR A 189 16.11 -29.38 19.45
C THR A 189 15.65 -30.28 20.60
N ALA A 190 14.73 -29.82 21.45
CA ALA A 190 14.13 -30.66 22.49
C ALA A 190 13.36 -31.86 21.91
N ARG A 191 12.59 -31.67 20.82
CA ARG A 191 11.93 -32.77 20.10
C ARG A 191 12.97 -33.79 19.60
N ARG A 192 14.06 -33.32 18.99
CA ARG A 192 15.17 -34.18 18.53
C ARG A 192 15.79 -34.98 19.68
N PHE A 193 16.07 -34.35 20.83
CA PHE A 193 16.61 -35.06 21.98
C PHE A 193 15.65 -36.11 22.55
N ALA A 194 14.34 -35.81 22.57
CA ALA A 194 13.33 -36.77 22.99
C ALA A 194 13.32 -38.00 22.08
N ILE A 195 13.42 -37.80 20.75
CA ILE A 195 13.56 -38.88 19.77
C ILE A 195 14.85 -39.66 20.01
N GLN A 196 16.00 -39.00 20.14
CA GLN A 196 17.30 -39.69 20.32
C GLN A 196 17.37 -40.52 21.61
N ARG A 197 16.66 -40.13 22.66
CA ARG A 197 16.65 -40.82 23.95
C ARG A 197 15.51 -41.82 24.13
N ASP A 198 14.71 -42.06 23.08
CA ASP A 198 13.49 -42.91 23.15
C ASP A 198 12.56 -42.44 24.29
N GLU A 199 12.41 -41.13 24.49
CA GLU A 199 11.59 -40.52 25.56
C GLU A 199 10.12 -40.33 25.13
N CYS A 200 9.77 -40.46 23.85
CA CYS A 200 8.41 -40.18 23.37
C CYS A 200 7.41 -41.24 23.81
N GLU A 201 6.38 -40.86 24.55
CA GLU A 201 5.30 -41.74 25.01
C GLU A 201 3.96 -41.02 25.10
N LEU A 202 2.87 -41.75 24.91
CA LEU A 202 1.52 -41.26 25.15
C LEU A 202 0.68 -42.39 25.76
N ARG A 203 0.07 -42.13 26.92
CA ARG A 203 -0.73 -43.12 27.65
C ARG A 203 -2.19 -43.21 27.19
N LYS A 204 -2.61 -42.26 26.36
CA LYS A 204 -3.99 -42.06 25.89
C LYS A 204 -4.10 -42.44 24.40
N PRO A 205 -5.24 -42.98 23.93
CA PRO A 205 -5.48 -43.15 22.50
C PRO A 205 -5.31 -41.84 21.73
N LEU A 206 -4.57 -41.90 20.61
CA LEU A 206 -4.29 -40.81 19.71
C LEU A 206 -5.00 -41.03 18.37
N VAL A 207 -5.82 -40.07 17.97
CA VAL A 207 -6.52 -40.08 16.70
C VAL A 207 -6.07 -38.89 15.86
N LEU A 208 -5.38 -39.17 14.76
CA LEU A 208 -4.95 -38.18 13.76
C LEU A 208 -6.04 -38.09 12.70
N ILE A 209 -6.64 -36.92 12.49
CA ILE A 209 -7.73 -36.73 11.52
C ILE A 209 -7.25 -35.83 10.40
N GLY A 210 -7.14 -36.36 9.17
CA GLY A 210 -6.71 -35.57 8.02
C GLY A 210 -5.26 -35.07 8.09
N ALA A 211 -4.46 -35.60 9.02
CA ALA A 211 -3.05 -35.24 9.18
C ALA A 211 -2.16 -36.01 8.18
N VAL A 212 -2.40 -35.80 6.89
CA VAL A 212 -1.76 -36.55 5.79
C VAL A 212 -0.37 -36.03 5.42
N ASP A 213 0.12 -34.98 6.09
CA ASP A 213 1.37 -34.31 5.74
C ASP A 213 2.28 -34.05 6.96
N LEU A 214 2.57 -35.11 7.73
CA LEU A 214 3.46 -35.02 8.90
C LEU A 214 4.93 -34.96 8.47
N ASN A 215 5.70 -34.13 9.16
CA ASN A 215 7.15 -34.05 8.95
C ASN A 215 7.89 -35.26 9.54
N GLN A 216 9.19 -35.41 9.24
CA GLN A 216 9.98 -36.57 9.62
C GLN A 216 10.08 -36.71 11.15
N ALA A 217 10.28 -35.61 11.88
CA ALA A 217 10.37 -35.65 13.34
C ALA A 217 9.09 -36.20 13.96
N MET A 218 7.92 -35.73 13.52
CA MET A 218 6.62 -36.20 13.99
C MET A 218 6.43 -37.69 13.71
N ARG A 219 6.80 -38.18 12.51
CA ARG A 219 6.74 -39.61 12.17
C ARG A 219 7.61 -40.45 13.09
N MET A 220 8.85 -40.02 13.36
CA MET A 220 9.77 -40.71 14.29
C MET A 220 9.23 -40.75 15.73
N MET A 221 8.60 -39.67 16.20
CA MET A 221 7.97 -39.63 17.53
C MET A 221 6.79 -40.60 17.61
N LEU A 222 5.95 -40.63 16.56
CA LEU A 222 4.83 -41.56 16.47
C LEU A 222 5.28 -43.02 16.41
N ASP A 223 6.40 -43.32 15.75
CA ASP A 223 6.99 -44.66 15.73
C ASP A 223 7.37 -45.14 17.13
N GLN A 224 7.93 -44.27 17.97
CA GLN A 224 8.24 -44.59 19.37
C GLN A 224 6.99 -44.83 20.21
N VAL A 225 5.96 -43.99 20.03
CA VAL A 225 4.67 -44.15 20.70
C VAL A 225 4.03 -45.48 20.30
N ALA A 226 3.96 -45.78 19.00
CA ALA A 226 3.40 -47.02 18.48
C ALA A 226 4.19 -48.27 18.90
N LYS A 227 5.51 -48.14 19.09
CA LYS A 227 6.38 -49.21 19.63
C LYS A 227 6.08 -49.50 21.10
N LYS A 228 5.82 -48.47 21.92
CA LYS A 228 5.56 -48.60 23.37
C LYS A 228 4.11 -48.98 23.69
N ALA A 229 3.16 -48.48 22.90
CA ALA A 229 1.73 -48.74 23.03
C ALA A 229 1.13 -49.11 21.65
N PRO A 230 1.20 -50.39 21.25
CA PRO A 230 0.59 -50.86 20.02
C PRO A 230 -0.91 -50.52 19.96
N GLU A 231 -1.40 -50.16 18.78
CA GLU A 231 -2.80 -49.76 18.53
C GLU A 231 -3.26 -48.46 19.22
N ALA A 232 -2.39 -47.77 19.96
CA ALA A 232 -2.72 -46.48 20.57
C ALA A 232 -2.84 -45.34 19.55
N VAL A 233 -2.27 -45.48 18.35
CA VAL A 233 -2.30 -44.44 17.30
C VAL A 233 -3.16 -44.89 16.13
N THR A 234 -4.20 -44.11 15.83
CA THR A 234 -5.05 -44.28 14.66
C THR A 234 -4.95 -43.05 13.76
N ALA A 235 -4.66 -43.25 12.48
CA ALA A 235 -4.72 -42.23 11.44
C ALA A 235 -6.01 -42.41 10.62
N LEU A 236 -6.91 -41.43 10.70
CA LEU A 236 -8.11 -41.35 9.88
C LEU A 236 -7.80 -40.56 8.61
N ILE A 237 -7.83 -41.25 7.48
CA ILE A 237 -7.50 -40.74 6.16
C ILE A 237 -8.80 -40.53 5.39
N TYR A 238 -9.02 -39.31 4.92
CA TYR A 238 -10.18 -38.98 4.09
C TYR A 238 -9.90 -39.33 2.63
N ALA A 239 -10.00 -40.62 2.34
CA ALA A 239 -9.81 -41.18 1.01
C ALA A 239 -10.53 -42.53 0.89
N PRO A 240 -10.86 -42.99 -0.33
CA PRO A 240 -11.31 -44.35 -0.57
C PRO A 240 -10.21 -45.38 -0.23
N ALA A 241 -10.60 -46.57 0.21
CA ALA A 241 -9.65 -47.64 0.55
C ALA A 241 -8.76 -48.07 -0.63
N GLU A 242 -9.23 -47.86 -1.86
CA GLU A 242 -8.51 -48.11 -3.12
C GLU A 242 -7.25 -47.26 -3.26
N TRP A 243 -7.24 -46.06 -2.65
CA TRP A 243 -6.11 -45.14 -2.69
C TRP A 243 -5.02 -45.51 -1.69
N ARG A 244 -5.10 -46.65 -0.99
CA ARG A 244 -4.14 -47.05 0.05
C ARG A 244 -2.67 -46.98 -0.38
N LYS A 245 -2.36 -47.25 -1.66
CA LYS A 245 -0.98 -47.14 -2.19
C LYS A 245 -0.45 -45.70 -2.30
N ARG A 246 -1.33 -44.70 -2.28
CA ARG A 246 -1.00 -43.26 -2.32
C ARG A 246 -0.60 -42.72 -0.94
N PHE A 247 -0.66 -43.55 0.10
CA PHE A 247 -0.31 -43.20 1.48
C PHE A 247 0.73 -44.17 2.04
N ASP A 248 1.57 -43.69 2.94
CA ASP A 248 2.56 -44.49 3.66
C ASP A 248 1.97 -45.14 4.93
N SER A 249 2.83 -45.80 5.71
CA SER A 249 2.44 -46.48 6.96
C SER A 249 1.97 -45.54 8.07
N HIS A 250 2.22 -44.24 7.98
CA HIS A 250 1.81 -43.22 8.93
C HIS A 250 0.50 -42.55 8.50
N GLY A 251 -0.04 -42.91 7.34
CA GLY A 251 -1.17 -42.25 6.72
C GLY A 251 -0.80 -40.93 6.03
N CYS A 252 0.48 -40.71 5.77
CA CYS A 252 0.97 -39.54 5.06
C CYS A 252 1.05 -39.80 3.54
N LEU A 253 1.03 -38.73 2.75
CA LEU A 253 1.07 -38.81 1.29
C LEU A 253 2.39 -39.38 0.79
N ALA A 254 2.33 -40.25 -0.23
CA ALA A 254 3.48 -40.78 -0.96
C ALA A 254 3.73 -39.94 -2.24
N PRO A 255 4.71 -39.02 -2.26
CA PRO A 255 4.82 -38.02 -3.33
C PRO A 255 4.96 -38.61 -4.73
N ASP A 256 5.80 -39.64 -4.89
CA ASP A 256 6.05 -40.28 -6.19
C ASP A 256 4.76 -40.85 -6.81
N VAL A 257 3.89 -41.43 -5.98
CA VAL A 257 2.61 -42.01 -6.43
C VAL A 257 1.60 -40.92 -6.79
N TRP A 258 1.62 -39.78 -6.09
CA TRP A 258 0.73 -38.65 -6.37
C TRP A 258 1.14 -37.86 -7.60
N GLN A 259 2.43 -37.81 -7.96
CA GLN A 259 2.89 -37.16 -9.19
C GLN A 259 2.36 -37.85 -10.46
N GLU A 260 2.17 -39.16 -10.40
CA GLU A 260 1.62 -39.97 -11.49
C GLU A 260 0.09 -40.11 -11.42
N ALA A 261 -0.56 -39.53 -10.40
CA ALA A 261 -1.99 -39.68 -10.21
C ALA A 261 -2.79 -38.79 -11.17
N GLU A 262 -3.70 -39.41 -11.91
CA GLU A 262 -4.72 -38.71 -12.69
C GLU A 262 -5.83 -38.16 -11.77
N LEU A 263 -6.26 -36.93 -12.04
CA LEU A 263 -7.30 -36.19 -11.34
C LEU A 263 -8.46 -35.94 -12.30
N SER A 264 -9.61 -36.58 -12.02
CA SER A 264 -10.83 -36.42 -12.80
C SER A 264 -11.51 -35.09 -12.47
N ILE A 265 -11.02 -34.01 -13.09
CA ILE A 265 -11.57 -32.66 -12.95
C ILE A 265 -12.55 -32.46 -14.13
N PRO A 266 -13.83 -32.10 -13.92
CA PRO A 266 -14.70 -31.71 -15.02
C PRO A 266 -14.37 -30.30 -15.54
N ASP A 267 -14.57 -29.98 -16.81
CA ASP A 267 -14.22 -28.63 -17.30
C ASP A 267 -15.28 -27.57 -17.01
N GLU A 268 -16.51 -28.01 -16.79
CA GLU A 268 -17.66 -27.18 -16.46
C GLU A 268 -17.49 -26.48 -15.11
N ILE A 269 -16.70 -27.06 -14.21
CA ILE A 269 -16.38 -26.43 -12.93
C ILE A 269 -15.25 -25.42 -13.03
N VAL A 270 -14.53 -25.35 -14.16
CA VAL A 270 -13.39 -24.44 -14.33
C VAL A 270 -13.82 -23.19 -15.08
N VAL A 271 -13.75 -22.05 -14.39
CA VAL A 271 -14.16 -20.74 -14.88
C VAL A 271 -12.95 -19.84 -15.05
N GLU A 272 -12.85 -19.16 -16.18
CA GLU A 272 -11.77 -18.22 -16.46
C GLU A 272 -12.19 -16.80 -16.08
N ALA A 273 -11.26 -16.06 -15.47
CA ALA A 273 -11.39 -14.64 -15.17
C ALA A 273 -10.13 -13.92 -15.65
N ASP A 274 -10.26 -12.66 -16.06
CA ASP A 274 -9.13 -11.91 -16.62
C ASP A 274 -8.16 -11.48 -15.51
N ASP A 275 -8.59 -10.53 -14.68
CA ASP A 275 -7.81 -9.90 -13.62
C ASP A 275 -8.38 -10.21 -12.21
N PRO A 276 -7.73 -9.77 -11.12
CA PRO A 276 -8.24 -9.98 -9.76
C PRO A 276 -9.63 -9.39 -9.48
N ALA A 277 -10.02 -8.30 -10.16
CA ALA A 277 -11.36 -7.72 -10.01
C ALA A 277 -12.42 -8.60 -10.68
N ASP A 278 -12.15 -9.10 -11.89
CA ASP A 278 -13.04 -10.03 -12.59
C ASP A 278 -13.15 -11.38 -11.86
N GLN A 279 -12.11 -11.80 -11.15
CA GLN A 279 -12.20 -12.95 -10.25
C GLN A 279 -13.18 -12.69 -9.09
N ALA A 280 -13.10 -11.53 -8.44
CA ALA A 280 -14.04 -11.15 -7.37
C ALA A 280 -15.48 -11.05 -7.88
N ASP A 281 -15.68 -10.44 -9.05
CA ASP A 281 -16.97 -10.45 -9.74
C ASP A 281 -17.46 -11.87 -10.00
N THR A 282 -16.58 -12.74 -10.52
CA THR A 282 -16.92 -14.14 -10.82
C THR A 282 -17.37 -14.87 -9.57
N VAL A 283 -16.75 -14.64 -8.41
CA VAL A 283 -17.22 -15.16 -7.11
C VAL A 283 -18.66 -14.72 -6.87
N ALA A 284 -18.98 -13.43 -7.00
CA ALA A 284 -20.34 -12.94 -6.82
C ALA A 284 -21.35 -13.54 -7.83
N ARG A 285 -20.95 -13.79 -9.09
CA ARG A 285 -21.80 -14.48 -10.09
C ARG A 285 -22.11 -15.90 -9.65
N GLN A 286 -21.08 -16.63 -9.23
CA GLN A 286 -21.20 -18.02 -8.78
C GLN A 286 -22.04 -18.14 -7.49
N LEU A 287 -22.03 -17.11 -6.64
CA LEU A 287 -22.93 -17.03 -5.48
C LEU A 287 -24.38 -16.75 -5.90
N ALA A 288 -24.61 -15.88 -6.88
CA ALA A 288 -25.94 -15.61 -7.39
C ALA A 288 -26.59 -16.85 -8.03
N ASP A 289 -25.80 -17.70 -8.68
CA ASP A 289 -26.25 -18.99 -9.23
C ASP A 289 -26.47 -20.06 -8.14
N ALA A 290 -25.94 -19.87 -6.93
CA ALA A 290 -26.04 -20.77 -5.79
C ALA A 290 -27.20 -20.41 -4.84
N ALA A 291 -28.28 -19.80 -5.34
CA ALA A 291 -29.39 -19.27 -4.54
C ALA A 291 -30.17 -20.31 -3.71
N GLU A 292 -29.97 -21.60 -3.96
CA GLU A 292 -30.55 -22.69 -3.17
C GLU A 292 -29.79 -23.00 -1.86
N PHE A 293 -28.55 -22.51 -1.75
CA PHE A 293 -27.70 -22.70 -0.58
C PHE A 293 -27.86 -21.54 0.41
N ARG A 294 -27.77 -21.84 1.71
CA ARG A 294 -27.69 -20.79 2.73
C ARG A 294 -26.26 -20.21 2.73
N PRO A 295 -26.05 -18.95 3.14
CA PRO A 295 -24.70 -18.37 3.18
C PRO A 295 -23.68 -19.23 3.94
N GLU A 296 -24.07 -19.84 5.06
CA GLU A 296 -23.24 -20.74 5.87
C GLU A 296 -22.93 -22.09 5.19
N ASP A 297 -23.68 -22.46 4.15
CA ASP A 297 -23.45 -23.65 3.33
C ASP A 297 -22.45 -23.39 2.19
N ILE A 298 -21.91 -22.16 2.10
CA ILE A 298 -21.00 -21.73 1.03
C ILE A 298 -19.64 -21.31 1.60
N THR A 299 -18.59 -21.86 1.02
CA THR A 299 -17.21 -21.47 1.30
C THR A 299 -16.54 -20.90 0.05
N VAL A 300 -15.76 -19.82 0.21
CA VAL A 300 -14.85 -19.31 -0.81
C VAL A 300 -13.40 -19.58 -0.38
N GLY A 301 -12.71 -20.38 -1.17
CA GLY A 301 -11.30 -20.67 -1.02
C GLY A 301 -10.43 -19.59 -1.64
N LEU A 302 -9.43 -19.12 -0.89
CA LEU A 302 -8.49 -18.07 -1.28
C LEU A 302 -7.05 -18.61 -1.22
N PRO A 303 -6.55 -19.28 -2.29
CA PRO A 303 -5.14 -19.66 -2.38
C PRO A 303 -4.19 -18.46 -2.38
N ASP A 304 -4.62 -17.32 -2.95
CA ASP A 304 -3.92 -16.04 -2.87
C ASP A 304 -4.70 -15.07 -1.99
N GLU A 305 -4.24 -14.79 -0.77
CA GLU A 305 -4.90 -13.85 0.16
C GLU A 305 -4.94 -12.41 -0.39
N ARG A 306 -4.14 -12.06 -1.41
CA ARG A 306 -4.11 -10.69 -1.96
C ARG A 306 -5.42 -10.28 -2.63
N ILE A 307 -6.21 -11.23 -3.13
CA ILE A 307 -7.52 -10.95 -3.73
C ILE A 307 -8.62 -10.71 -2.68
N LEU A 308 -8.38 -11.06 -1.41
CA LEU A 308 -9.37 -10.97 -0.33
C LEU A 308 -10.06 -9.60 -0.26
N PRO A 309 -9.36 -8.44 -0.33
CA PRO A 309 -10.02 -7.14 -0.25
C PRO A 309 -11.01 -6.90 -1.40
N MET A 310 -10.70 -7.39 -2.60
CA MET A 310 -11.56 -7.24 -3.79
C MET A 310 -12.79 -8.14 -3.68
N VAL A 311 -12.60 -9.39 -3.22
CA VAL A 311 -13.71 -10.32 -2.94
C VAL A 311 -14.63 -9.74 -1.86
N MET A 312 -14.09 -9.34 -0.71
CA MET A 312 -14.88 -8.77 0.38
C MET A 312 -15.64 -7.53 -0.07
N ARG A 313 -14.97 -6.60 -0.77
CA ARG A 313 -15.61 -5.40 -1.32
C ARG A 313 -16.76 -5.76 -2.26
N GLN A 314 -16.56 -6.72 -3.17
CA GLN A 314 -17.60 -7.13 -4.10
C GLN A 314 -18.80 -7.78 -3.39
N LEU A 315 -18.55 -8.60 -2.37
CA LEU A 315 -19.60 -9.21 -1.56
C LEU A 315 -20.36 -8.17 -0.73
N ASP A 316 -19.64 -7.21 -0.13
CA ASP A 316 -20.23 -6.09 0.62
C ASP A 316 -21.10 -5.20 -0.30
N GLU A 317 -20.63 -4.90 -1.52
CA GLU A 317 -21.39 -4.17 -2.55
C GLU A 317 -22.64 -4.93 -3.02
N CYS A 318 -22.62 -6.26 -2.96
CA CYS A 318 -23.77 -7.13 -3.24
C CYS A 318 -24.63 -7.40 -2.00
N GLU A 319 -24.33 -6.79 -0.85
CA GLU A 319 -24.99 -7.01 0.45
C GLU A 319 -24.97 -8.48 0.90
N VAL A 320 -23.94 -9.24 0.51
CA VAL A 320 -23.75 -10.64 0.91
C VAL A 320 -22.90 -10.68 2.19
N PRO A 321 -23.46 -11.11 3.33
CA PRO A 321 -22.69 -11.24 4.55
C PRO A 321 -21.54 -12.23 4.35
N ASN A 322 -20.33 -11.81 4.67
CA ASN A 322 -19.12 -12.59 4.47
C ASN A 322 -18.22 -12.54 5.71
N ARG A 323 -17.37 -13.55 5.84
CA ARG A 323 -16.47 -13.69 6.98
C ARG A 323 -15.14 -14.27 6.55
N TYR A 324 -14.04 -13.56 6.84
CA TYR A 324 -12.71 -14.14 6.70
C TYR A 324 -12.33 -14.95 7.94
N GLY A 325 -12.44 -16.28 7.83
CA GLY A 325 -12.24 -17.25 8.92
C GLY A 325 -10.91 -17.09 9.69
N PRO A 326 -9.76 -16.93 9.00
CA PRO A 326 -8.47 -16.67 9.64
C PRO A 326 -8.38 -15.34 10.41
N GLY A 327 -9.23 -14.36 10.07
CA GLY A 327 -9.25 -13.04 10.69
C GLY A 327 -8.24 -12.04 10.13
N ARG A 328 -8.40 -10.78 10.55
CA ARG A 328 -7.64 -9.64 10.05
C ARG A 328 -6.29 -9.53 10.76
N SER A 329 -5.21 -9.30 10.02
CA SER A 329 -3.89 -9.04 10.62
C SER A 329 -3.92 -7.79 11.51
N VAL A 330 -3.40 -7.91 12.74
CA VAL A 330 -3.28 -6.79 13.67
C VAL A 330 -2.39 -5.68 13.09
N GLY A 331 -1.35 -6.03 12.34
CA GLY A 331 -0.47 -5.05 11.67
C GLY A 331 -1.22 -4.13 10.69
N SER A 332 -2.32 -4.58 10.12
CA SER A 332 -3.14 -3.80 9.18
C SER A 332 -4.16 -2.85 9.85
N THR A 333 -4.20 -2.81 11.20
CA THR A 333 -5.17 -2.00 11.97
C THR A 333 -4.74 -0.54 12.07
N SER A 334 -5.69 0.37 12.35
CA SER A 334 -5.39 1.80 12.50
C SER A 334 -4.36 2.08 13.60
N VAL A 335 -4.41 1.30 14.70
CA VAL A 335 -3.48 1.43 15.82
C VAL A 335 -2.04 1.16 15.39
N CYS A 336 -1.81 0.08 14.64
CA CYS A 336 -0.48 -0.29 14.16
C CYS A 336 0.02 0.66 13.06
N ARG A 337 -0.88 1.08 12.15
CA ARG A 337 -0.56 2.11 11.14
C ARG A 337 -0.13 3.44 11.77
N LEU A 338 -0.83 3.89 12.81
CA LEU A 338 -0.45 5.11 13.54
C LEU A 338 0.93 4.97 14.18
N LEU A 339 1.21 3.83 14.82
CA LEU A 339 2.53 3.56 15.40
C LEU A 339 3.62 3.54 14.32
N SER A 340 3.37 2.95 13.16
CA SER A 340 4.30 2.97 12.01
C SER A 340 4.58 4.40 11.54
N ASN A 341 3.54 5.19 11.26
CA ASN A 341 3.68 6.59 10.82
C ASN A 341 4.45 7.43 11.84
N LEU A 342 4.22 7.20 13.15
CA LEU A 342 4.96 7.86 14.21
C LEU A 342 6.44 7.44 14.25
N ALA A 343 6.74 6.16 14.07
CA ALA A 343 8.11 5.65 14.01
C ALA A 343 8.89 6.27 12.83
N GLU A 344 8.29 6.27 11.64
CA GLU A 344 8.87 6.87 10.43
C GLU A 344 9.13 8.37 10.60
N TRP A 345 8.19 9.10 11.21
CA TRP A 345 8.39 10.53 11.46
C TRP A 345 9.49 10.80 12.50
N ILE A 346 9.55 10.02 13.57
CA ILE A 346 10.60 10.14 14.60
C ILE A 346 12.00 9.96 13.99
N GLU A 347 12.12 9.02 13.05
CA GLU A 347 13.39 8.71 12.39
C GLU A 347 13.80 9.77 11.37
N THR A 348 12.87 10.18 10.51
CA THR A 348 13.21 10.96 9.31
C THR A 348 13.01 12.48 9.48
N ASN A 349 12.10 12.91 10.37
CA ASN A 349 11.59 14.28 10.45
C ASN A 349 11.14 14.87 9.10
N ARG A 350 10.78 14.01 8.13
CA ARG A 350 10.35 14.43 6.80
C ARG A 350 8.88 14.88 6.82
N TYR A 351 8.53 15.75 5.87
CA TYR A 351 7.18 16.32 5.77
C TYR A 351 6.10 15.27 5.47
N PRO A 352 6.26 14.35 4.50
CA PRO A 352 5.21 13.36 4.18
C PRO A 352 4.79 12.50 5.38
N GLU A 353 5.75 12.12 6.22
CA GLU A 353 5.56 11.32 7.43
C GLU A 353 4.79 12.12 8.48
N PHE A 354 5.10 13.41 8.66
CA PHE A 354 4.30 14.29 9.50
C PHE A 354 2.86 14.42 8.97
N ALA A 355 2.71 14.63 7.67
CA ALA A 355 1.40 14.74 7.02
C ALA A 355 0.57 13.46 7.22
N ALA A 356 1.20 12.28 7.10
CA ALA A 356 0.57 11.00 7.37
C ALA A 356 0.15 10.82 8.83
N VAL A 357 0.89 11.38 9.79
CA VAL A 357 0.52 11.39 11.21
C VAL A 357 -0.69 12.29 11.46
N VAL A 358 -0.68 13.54 10.98
CA VAL A 358 -1.77 14.51 11.26
C VAL A 358 -3.06 14.23 10.49
N ARG A 359 -2.98 13.52 9.36
CA ARG A 359 -4.14 13.02 8.60
C ARG A 359 -4.70 11.70 9.17
N HIS A 360 -4.03 11.07 10.13
CA HIS A 360 -4.51 9.82 10.72
C HIS A 360 -5.75 10.07 11.60
N PRO A 361 -6.88 9.35 11.41
CA PRO A 361 -8.13 9.62 12.14
C PRO A 361 -8.00 9.57 13.67
N ASP A 362 -7.25 8.61 14.21
CA ASP A 362 -7.04 8.53 15.66
C ASP A 362 -6.15 9.68 16.20
N MET A 363 -5.28 10.25 15.36
CA MET A 363 -4.47 11.43 15.72
C MET A 363 -5.29 12.71 15.64
N GLU A 364 -6.13 12.86 14.61
CA GLU A 364 -7.08 13.97 14.50
C GLU A 364 -7.99 14.04 15.73
N GLN A 365 -8.62 12.91 16.11
CA GLN A 365 -9.46 12.85 17.30
C GLN A 365 -8.71 13.24 18.58
N TRP A 366 -7.45 12.81 18.69
CA TRP A 366 -6.60 13.17 19.82
C TRP A 366 -6.27 14.69 19.83
N LEU A 367 -5.89 15.27 18.69
CA LEU A 367 -5.57 16.69 18.54
C LEU A 367 -6.77 17.57 18.91
N LEU A 368 -7.97 17.23 18.42
CA LEU A 368 -9.21 17.95 18.77
C LEU A 368 -9.48 17.90 20.27
N ARG A 369 -9.31 16.73 20.90
CA ARG A 369 -9.50 16.57 22.34
C ARG A 369 -8.49 17.36 23.16
N ASP A 370 -7.23 17.41 22.71
CA ASP A 370 -6.14 18.11 23.38
C ASP A 370 -6.17 19.64 23.14
N GLY A 371 -7.19 20.14 22.43
CA GLY A 371 -7.52 21.56 22.33
C GLY A 371 -7.08 22.26 21.03
N VAL A 372 -6.62 21.50 20.03
CA VAL A 372 -6.21 22.06 18.73
C VAL A 372 -7.44 22.47 17.92
N ARG A 373 -7.40 23.68 17.34
CA ARG A 373 -8.49 24.21 16.51
C ARG A 373 -8.55 23.48 15.14
N PRO A 374 -9.73 23.08 14.65
CA PRO A 374 -9.87 22.42 13.34
C PRO A 374 -9.42 23.32 12.19
N GLY A 375 -9.20 22.73 11.01
CA GLY A 375 -8.76 23.42 9.79
C GLY A 375 -7.26 23.36 9.51
N TRP A 376 -6.47 22.62 10.32
CA TRP A 376 -5.04 22.47 10.07
C TRP A 376 -4.73 21.67 8.81
N LEU A 377 -5.63 20.80 8.33
CA LEU A 377 -5.41 20.02 7.10
C LEU A 377 -5.36 20.93 5.86
N GLU A 378 -6.34 21.82 5.71
CA GLU A 378 -6.34 22.83 4.64
C GLU A 378 -5.10 23.72 4.74
N ALA A 379 -4.75 24.18 5.94
CA ALA A 379 -3.55 24.99 6.15
C ALA A 379 -2.26 24.22 5.81
N LEU A 380 -2.24 22.91 6.06
CA LEU A 380 -1.09 22.03 5.81
C LEU A 380 -0.89 21.81 4.30
N ASP A 381 -1.98 21.62 3.56
CA ASP A 381 -1.98 21.46 2.11
C ASP A 381 -1.60 22.77 1.41
N ASP A 382 -2.16 23.90 1.85
CA ASP A 382 -1.77 25.24 1.39
C ASP A 382 -0.28 25.51 1.63
N TYR A 383 0.22 25.13 2.80
CA TYR A 383 1.62 25.26 3.15
C TYR A 383 2.51 24.41 2.25
N TYR A 384 2.12 23.16 1.97
CA TYR A 384 2.87 22.26 1.09
C TYR A 384 3.00 22.84 -0.31
N ASN A 385 1.89 23.25 -0.92
CA ASN A 385 1.89 23.82 -2.27
C ASN A 385 2.68 25.13 -2.38
N SER A 386 2.70 25.91 -1.30
CA SER A 386 3.39 27.21 -1.29
C SER A 386 4.91 27.08 -1.10
N HIS A 387 5.35 26.09 -0.32
CA HIS A 387 6.72 26.02 0.21
C HIS A 387 7.48 24.73 -0.14
N LEU A 388 6.81 23.68 -0.57
CA LEU A 388 7.36 22.36 -0.93
C LEU A 388 8.45 21.86 0.04
N PRO A 389 8.17 21.84 1.36
CA PRO A 389 9.14 21.49 2.38
C PRO A 389 9.56 20.01 2.28
N THR A 390 10.84 19.72 2.43
CA THR A 390 11.32 18.32 2.52
C THR A 390 11.25 17.77 3.95
N ALA A 391 11.31 18.64 4.96
CA ALA A 391 11.38 18.27 6.36
C ALA A 391 10.62 19.26 7.25
N ILE A 392 10.22 18.78 8.43
CA ILE A 392 9.60 19.57 9.49
C ILE A 392 10.52 19.52 10.71
N GLY A 393 11.00 20.68 11.16
CA GLY A 393 11.99 20.74 12.24
C GLY A 393 12.66 22.10 12.44
N GLY A 394 12.50 23.04 11.50
CA GLY A 394 12.90 24.44 11.62
C GLY A 394 11.70 25.39 11.80
N ASP A 395 11.93 26.69 11.58
CA ASP A 395 10.84 27.68 11.56
C ASP A 395 9.93 27.45 10.35
N TRP A 396 8.62 27.50 10.58
CA TRP A 396 7.63 27.49 9.51
C TRP A 396 7.83 28.70 8.60
N LEU A 397 7.91 28.47 7.30
CA LEU A 397 8.13 29.50 6.29
C LEU A 397 6.85 30.34 6.07
N GLY A 398 7.02 31.57 5.59
CA GLY A 398 5.89 32.45 5.28
C GLY A 398 5.30 33.20 6.49
N ASP A 399 4.01 33.55 6.39
CA ASP A 399 3.31 34.36 7.38
C ASP A 399 3.03 33.57 8.66
N ALA A 400 3.37 34.15 9.82
CA ALA A 400 3.10 33.56 11.13
C ALA A 400 1.60 33.30 11.31
N ALA A 401 0.73 34.22 10.90
CA ALA A 401 -0.71 34.07 11.07
C ALA A 401 -1.30 32.85 10.34
N ARG A 402 -0.66 32.43 9.22
CA ARG A 402 -1.06 31.24 8.45
C ARG A 402 -0.46 29.95 8.99
N THR A 403 0.70 30.03 9.65
CA THR A 403 1.44 28.87 10.16
C THR A 403 1.23 28.61 11.65
N ASP A 404 0.57 29.52 12.38
CA ASP A 404 0.31 29.37 13.81
C ASP A 404 -0.47 28.11 14.17
N GLY A 405 -1.48 27.74 13.36
CA GLY A 405 -2.24 26.50 13.55
C GLY A 405 -1.36 25.25 13.36
N LEU A 406 -0.46 25.28 12.38
CA LEU A 406 0.46 24.18 12.09
C LEU A 406 1.54 24.03 13.17
N ARG A 407 2.08 25.16 13.65
CA ARG A 407 2.99 25.21 14.81
C ARG A 407 2.34 24.64 16.06
N ASP A 408 1.05 24.92 16.27
CA ASP A 408 0.30 24.42 17.40
C ASP A 408 0.16 22.90 17.33
N VAL A 409 -0.28 22.36 16.19
CA VAL A 409 -0.34 20.91 15.92
C VAL A 409 1.02 20.25 16.16
N GLU A 410 2.08 20.79 15.54
CA GLU A 410 3.44 20.26 15.68
C GLU A 410 3.87 20.25 17.16
N SER A 411 3.61 21.33 17.90
CA SER A 411 3.94 21.43 19.32
C SER A 411 3.21 20.39 20.18
N HIS A 412 1.95 20.12 19.87
CA HIS A 412 1.16 19.08 20.53
C HIS A 412 1.76 17.69 20.29
N ILE A 413 2.08 17.33 19.05
CA ILE A 413 2.67 16.03 18.74
C ILE A 413 4.09 15.92 19.30
N LYS A 414 4.90 16.99 19.24
CA LYS A 414 6.23 17.04 19.88
C LYS A 414 6.14 16.83 21.40
N ARG A 415 5.10 17.36 22.07
CA ARG A 415 4.81 17.11 23.50
C ARG A 415 4.36 15.67 23.76
N LEU A 416 3.54 15.11 22.87
CA LEU A 416 3.12 13.71 22.93
C LEU A 416 4.33 12.76 22.90
N LEU A 417 5.26 13.01 21.98
CA LEU A 417 6.46 12.20 21.72
C LEU A 417 7.66 12.52 22.62
N LYS A 418 7.54 13.41 23.62
CA LYS A 418 8.67 13.81 24.49
C LYS A 418 9.42 12.64 25.12
N GLY A 419 8.73 11.55 25.48
CA GLY A 419 9.33 10.35 26.07
C GLY A 419 10.03 9.41 25.08
N LEU A 420 9.81 9.64 23.78
CA LEU A 420 10.34 8.87 22.65
C LEU A 420 11.47 9.62 21.92
N ARG A 421 12.05 10.64 22.56
CA ARG A 421 13.22 11.37 22.05
C ARG A 421 14.49 10.93 22.75
N GLY A 422 15.61 10.94 22.04
CA GLY A 422 16.93 10.64 22.58
C GLY A 422 17.75 9.77 21.63
N GLY A 423 18.99 9.49 22.02
CA GLY A 423 19.84 8.52 21.33
C GLY A 423 19.46 7.07 21.66
N PRO A 424 20.13 6.09 21.02
CA PRO A 424 19.88 4.68 21.25
C PRO A 424 20.04 4.28 22.73
N ARG A 425 19.12 3.45 23.24
CA ARG A 425 19.14 2.89 24.60
C ARG A 425 18.51 1.49 24.61
N PRO A 426 18.62 0.71 25.70
CA PRO A 426 18.08 -0.64 25.75
C PRO A 426 16.57 -0.67 25.44
N LEU A 427 16.13 -1.63 24.63
CA LEU A 427 14.72 -1.80 24.22
C LEU A 427 13.74 -1.70 25.40
N SER A 428 14.07 -2.32 26.54
CA SER A 428 13.25 -2.33 27.76
C SER A 428 12.95 -0.93 28.32
N GLU A 429 13.81 0.06 28.07
CA GLU A 429 13.61 1.44 28.54
C GLU A 429 12.63 2.23 27.66
N TRP A 430 12.41 1.83 26.40
CA TRP A 430 11.44 2.45 25.50
C TRP A 430 10.01 2.00 25.77
N LEU A 431 9.80 0.74 26.16
CA LEU A 431 8.47 0.11 26.27
C LEU A 431 7.48 0.89 27.17
N PRO A 432 7.86 1.41 28.35
CA PRO A 432 6.96 2.20 29.17
C PRO A 432 6.54 3.52 28.50
N SER A 433 7.39 4.09 27.65
CA SER A 433 7.09 5.32 26.92
C SER A 433 6.10 5.07 25.77
N ILE A 434 6.22 3.92 25.09
CA ILE A 434 5.25 3.46 24.07
C ILE A 434 3.89 3.18 24.73
N GLY A 435 3.86 2.52 25.88
CA GLY A 435 2.62 2.32 26.64
C GLY A 435 1.94 3.62 27.06
N LYS A 436 2.71 4.62 27.52
CA LYS A 436 2.20 5.96 27.86
C LYS A 436 1.68 6.73 26.63
N LEU A 437 2.30 6.55 25.46
CA LEU A 437 1.82 7.11 24.20
C LEU A 437 0.41 6.60 23.88
N LEU A 438 0.22 5.27 23.90
CA LEU A 438 -1.09 4.67 23.65
C LEU A 438 -2.15 5.11 24.67
N LEU A 439 -1.78 5.22 25.95
CA LEU A 439 -2.69 5.70 26.99
C LEU A 439 -3.11 7.16 26.75
N LYS A 440 -2.21 8.03 26.28
CA LYS A 440 -2.55 9.42 25.96
C LYS A 440 -3.48 9.55 24.76
N ILE A 441 -3.36 8.67 23.77
CA ILE A 441 -4.19 8.70 22.57
C ILE A 441 -5.56 8.07 22.86
N TYR A 442 -5.57 6.84 23.37
CA TYR A 442 -6.77 6.01 23.49
C TYR A 442 -7.37 5.93 24.90
N GLY A 443 -6.68 6.36 25.96
CA GLY A 443 -7.06 6.06 27.35
C GLY A 443 -8.35 6.70 27.86
N GLU A 444 -8.77 7.82 27.28
CA GLU A 444 -10.02 8.53 27.62
C GLU A 444 -11.13 8.26 26.59
N ARG A 445 -10.94 7.29 25.68
CA ARG A 445 -11.91 6.96 24.64
C ARG A 445 -12.83 5.85 25.13
N ASP A 446 -14.13 6.05 24.95
CA ASP A 446 -15.13 5.00 25.11
C ASP A 446 -15.17 4.13 23.84
N PHE A 447 -15.13 2.81 24.02
CA PHE A 447 -15.20 1.84 22.92
C PHE A 447 -16.55 1.14 22.94
N ASP A 448 -17.29 1.21 21.83
CA ASP A 448 -18.46 0.38 21.61
C ASP A 448 -18.05 -0.97 21.02
N LEU A 449 -17.98 -2.01 21.83
CA LEU A 449 -17.60 -3.35 21.37
C LEU A 449 -18.66 -4.01 20.47
N GLU A 450 -19.86 -3.42 20.35
CA GLU A 450 -20.83 -3.83 19.35
C GLU A 450 -20.46 -3.36 17.95
N ASN A 451 -19.80 -2.22 17.82
CA ASN A 451 -19.23 -1.73 16.58
C ASN A 451 -17.92 -2.49 16.24
N GLU A 452 -17.86 -3.09 15.05
CA GLU A 452 -16.70 -3.89 14.65
C GLU A 452 -15.40 -3.07 14.55
N ALA A 453 -15.47 -1.81 14.11
CA ALA A 453 -14.28 -0.95 14.00
C ALA A 453 -13.70 -0.62 15.39
N ASP A 454 -14.56 -0.34 16.37
CA ASP A 454 -14.16 -0.11 17.77
C ASP A 454 -13.62 -1.39 18.42
N ARG A 455 -14.29 -2.54 18.21
CA ARG A 455 -13.82 -3.85 18.67
C ARG A 455 -12.43 -4.18 18.11
N VAL A 456 -12.21 -4.03 16.81
CA VAL A 456 -10.92 -4.30 16.15
C VAL A 456 -9.83 -3.39 16.72
N ARG A 457 -10.11 -2.08 16.91
CA ARG A 457 -9.17 -1.16 17.56
C ARG A 457 -8.84 -1.57 18.98
N TRP A 458 -9.85 -1.93 19.78
CA TRP A 458 -9.67 -2.42 21.15
C TRP A 458 -8.81 -3.68 21.21
N MET A 459 -9.09 -4.68 20.37
CA MET A 459 -8.30 -5.91 20.29
C MET A 459 -6.87 -5.65 19.82
N ALA A 460 -6.65 -4.72 18.88
CA ALA A 460 -5.32 -4.31 18.46
C ALA A 460 -4.52 -3.70 19.62
N ILE A 461 -5.13 -2.80 20.41
CA ILE A 461 -4.51 -2.22 21.62
C ILE A 461 -4.12 -3.33 22.60
N GLN A 462 -5.00 -4.31 22.83
CA GLN A 462 -4.68 -5.45 23.70
C GLN A 462 -3.51 -6.30 23.18
N CYS A 463 -3.41 -6.52 21.87
CA CYS A 463 -2.28 -7.23 21.26
C CYS A 463 -0.98 -6.46 21.45
N VAL A 464 -1.00 -5.14 21.20
CA VAL A 464 0.16 -4.27 21.44
C VAL A 464 0.56 -4.27 22.91
N GLN A 465 -0.39 -4.20 23.84
CA GLN A 465 -0.09 -4.24 25.28
C GLN A 465 0.54 -5.58 25.70
N LYS A 466 0.05 -6.71 25.17
CA LYS A 466 0.66 -8.03 25.40
C LYS A 466 2.08 -8.09 24.83
N SER A 467 2.30 -7.54 23.64
CA SER A 467 3.64 -7.43 23.03
C SER A 467 4.59 -6.61 23.92
N LEU A 468 4.17 -5.44 24.40
CA LEU A 468 4.97 -4.64 25.34
C LEU A 468 5.35 -5.41 26.62
N GLN A 469 4.41 -6.17 27.19
CA GLN A 469 4.67 -6.99 28.37
C GLN A 469 5.61 -8.17 28.08
N HIS A 470 5.52 -8.74 26.88
CA HIS A 470 6.39 -9.81 26.43
C HIS A 470 7.82 -9.31 26.25
N LEU A 471 8.01 -8.20 25.52
CA LEU A 471 9.30 -7.56 25.31
C LEU A 471 9.96 -7.12 26.63
N ALA A 472 9.17 -6.70 27.62
CA ALA A 472 9.68 -6.32 28.94
C ALA A 472 10.26 -7.49 29.75
N ARG A 473 9.97 -8.74 29.37
CA ARG A 473 10.47 -9.96 30.04
C ARG A 473 11.72 -10.54 29.39
N LEU A 474 12.24 -9.92 28.34
CA LEU A 474 13.46 -10.38 27.67
C LEU A 474 14.65 -10.38 28.66
N PRO A 475 15.53 -11.40 28.61
CA PRO A 475 16.75 -11.42 29.40
C PRO A 475 17.62 -10.20 29.09
N SER A 476 18.13 -9.53 30.13
CA SER A 476 18.93 -8.30 29.97
C SER A 476 20.19 -8.50 29.12
N GLU A 477 20.71 -9.72 29.07
CA GLU A 477 21.88 -10.11 28.27
C GLU A 477 21.59 -10.22 26.77
N LEU A 478 20.31 -10.19 26.37
CA LEU A 478 19.84 -10.25 24.99
C LEU A 478 19.18 -8.95 24.51
N THR A 479 18.89 -8.01 25.42
CA THR A 479 18.22 -6.74 25.11
C THR A 479 19.12 -5.86 24.24
N PRO A 480 18.73 -5.55 22.98
CA PRO A 480 19.54 -4.69 22.11
C PRO A 480 19.38 -3.21 22.48
N ASN A 481 20.38 -2.42 22.12
CA ASN A 481 20.28 -0.96 22.12
C ASN A 481 19.66 -0.51 20.80
N VAL A 482 18.58 0.26 20.89
CA VAL A 482 17.78 0.65 19.72
C VAL A 482 17.33 2.10 19.83
N SER A 483 17.04 2.71 18.68
CA SER A 483 16.33 3.98 18.60
C SER A 483 14.86 3.83 19.07
N ALA A 484 14.15 4.95 19.20
CA ALA A 484 12.73 4.93 19.49
C ALA A 484 11.89 4.40 18.31
N SER A 485 12.30 4.64 17.06
CA SER A 485 11.60 4.11 15.87
C SER A 485 11.74 2.60 15.81
N GLU A 486 12.96 2.09 15.93
CA GLU A 486 13.24 0.66 16.01
C GLU A 486 12.49 -0.01 17.17
N ALA A 487 12.39 0.63 18.34
CA ALA A 487 11.63 0.08 19.46
C ALA A 487 10.12 -0.08 19.15
N ILE A 488 9.53 0.83 18.37
CA ILE A 488 8.16 0.70 17.89
C ILE A 488 8.07 -0.42 16.85
N GLU A 489 9.04 -0.51 15.93
CA GLU A 489 9.11 -1.60 14.96
C GLU A 489 9.20 -2.97 15.64
N PHE A 490 9.95 -3.13 16.73
CA PHE A 490 9.95 -4.37 17.53
C PHE A 490 8.55 -4.73 18.02
N VAL A 491 7.78 -3.75 18.48
CA VAL A 491 6.40 -3.97 18.92
C VAL A 491 5.52 -4.38 17.76
N LEU A 492 5.66 -3.71 16.61
CA LEU A 492 4.91 -3.98 15.37
C LEU A 492 5.22 -5.36 14.79
N ASP A 493 6.50 -5.74 14.74
CA ASP A 493 6.95 -7.07 14.31
C ASP A 493 6.30 -8.18 15.15
N GLN A 494 6.26 -8.01 16.48
CA GLN A 494 5.64 -9.00 17.37
C GLN A 494 4.13 -9.14 17.17
N VAL A 495 3.41 -8.06 16.82
CA VAL A 495 1.96 -8.12 16.59
C VAL A 495 1.61 -8.44 15.14
N SER A 496 2.54 -8.33 14.19
CA SER A 496 2.29 -8.57 12.77
C SER A 496 1.73 -9.97 12.47
N GLY A 497 2.17 -10.98 13.23
CA GLY A 497 1.73 -12.37 13.15
C GLY A 497 0.41 -12.67 13.87
N GLU A 498 -0.12 -11.72 14.65
CA GLU A 498 -1.40 -11.87 15.34
C GLU A 498 -2.57 -11.54 14.40
N ARG A 499 -3.67 -12.29 14.55
CA ARG A 499 -4.90 -12.06 13.80
C ARG A 499 -6.08 -11.83 14.75
N ILE A 500 -6.91 -10.85 14.40
CA ILE A 500 -8.18 -10.56 15.06
C ILE A 500 -9.27 -11.36 14.37
N ALA A 501 -9.79 -12.37 15.06
CA ALA A 501 -10.92 -13.14 14.58
C ALA A 501 -12.16 -12.23 14.44
N PRO A 502 -12.95 -12.39 13.36
CA PRO A 502 -14.22 -11.67 13.21
C PRO A 502 -15.24 -12.13 14.25
N LYS A 503 -16.29 -11.32 14.47
CA LYS A 503 -17.47 -11.76 15.24
C LYS A 503 -18.11 -12.98 14.59
N ASN A 504 -18.79 -13.79 15.41
CA ASN A 504 -19.57 -14.90 14.89
C ASN A 504 -20.90 -14.36 14.34
N THR A 505 -21.10 -14.45 13.04
CA THR A 505 -22.37 -14.13 12.37
C THR A 505 -22.92 -15.44 11.83
N GLU A 506 -24.11 -15.85 12.29
CA GLU A 506 -24.67 -17.18 12.00
C GLU A 506 -25.03 -17.42 10.52
N ALA A 507 -25.12 -16.37 9.69
CA ALA A 507 -25.48 -16.47 8.28
C ALA A 507 -24.53 -15.66 7.41
N ALA A 508 -23.30 -16.15 7.20
CA ALA A 508 -22.29 -15.50 6.37
C ALA A 508 -21.50 -16.52 5.53
N VAL A 509 -21.12 -16.11 4.32
CA VAL A 509 -20.22 -16.87 3.44
C VAL A 509 -18.83 -16.91 4.06
N GLU A 510 -18.28 -18.11 4.24
CA GLU A 510 -16.98 -18.28 4.87
C GLU A 510 -15.86 -18.16 3.84
N LEU A 511 -14.88 -17.29 4.09
CA LEU A 511 -13.69 -17.09 3.28
C LEU A 511 -12.48 -17.70 3.99
N VAL A 512 -11.80 -18.67 3.38
CA VAL A 512 -10.70 -19.42 4.01
C VAL A 512 -9.53 -19.66 3.06
N GLY A 513 -8.34 -19.88 3.62
CA GLY A 513 -7.15 -20.22 2.85
C GLY A 513 -7.16 -21.66 2.31
N TRP A 514 -6.38 -21.92 1.25
CA TRP A 514 -6.31 -23.20 0.55
C TRP A 514 -6.12 -24.43 1.46
N LEU A 515 -5.19 -24.36 2.42
CA LEU A 515 -4.85 -25.50 3.29
C LEU A 515 -5.99 -25.90 4.24
N GLU A 516 -6.96 -25.02 4.49
CA GLU A 516 -8.09 -25.32 5.37
C GLU A 516 -9.24 -26.04 4.65
N LEU A 517 -9.28 -26.01 3.32
CA LEU A 517 -10.41 -26.50 2.52
C LEU A 517 -10.59 -28.03 2.56
N SER A 518 -9.51 -28.79 2.76
CA SER A 518 -9.54 -30.27 2.73
C SER A 518 -10.44 -30.91 3.81
N LEU A 519 -10.69 -30.19 4.91
CA LEU A 519 -11.56 -30.63 6.00
C LEU A 519 -12.82 -29.77 6.14
N ASP A 520 -13.02 -28.83 5.21
CA ASP A 520 -14.23 -28.04 5.15
C ASP A 520 -15.43 -28.94 4.84
N ASP A 521 -16.60 -28.63 5.38
CA ASP A 521 -17.84 -29.40 5.22
C ASP A 521 -18.94 -28.65 4.46
N ALA A 522 -18.65 -27.47 3.88
CA ALA A 522 -19.61 -26.72 3.10
C ALA A 522 -19.97 -27.49 1.80
N PRO A 523 -21.25 -27.64 1.45
CA PRO A 523 -21.67 -28.32 0.24
C PRO A 523 -21.39 -27.50 -1.03
N ARG A 524 -21.22 -26.18 -0.96
CA ARG A 524 -20.84 -25.33 -2.09
C ARG A 524 -19.49 -24.66 -1.87
N LEU A 525 -18.57 -24.81 -2.82
CA LEU A 525 -17.21 -24.29 -2.75
C LEU A 525 -16.84 -23.51 -4.02
N ILE A 526 -16.28 -22.32 -3.84
CA ILE A 526 -15.72 -21.51 -4.93
C ILE A 526 -14.26 -21.23 -4.61
N VAL A 527 -13.31 -21.66 -5.44
CA VAL A 527 -11.88 -21.44 -5.22
C VAL A 527 -11.35 -20.40 -6.21
N THR A 528 -10.80 -19.30 -5.72
CA THR A 528 -10.15 -18.28 -6.55
C THR A 528 -8.70 -18.65 -6.86
N SER A 529 -8.04 -17.89 -7.76
CA SER A 529 -6.61 -17.95 -8.00
C SER A 529 -6.06 -19.37 -8.18
N PHE A 530 -6.79 -20.23 -8.91
CA PHE A 530 -6.38 -21.61 -9.19
C PHE A 530 -5.31 -21.67 -10.29
N ASN A 531 -4.17 -21.06 -9.98
CA ASN A 531 -3.07 -20.76 -10.89
C ASN A 531 -1.77 -21.39 -10.42
N GLU A 532 -0.85 -21.56 -11.38
CA GLU A 532 0.50 -22.03 -11.11
C GLU A 532 1.24 -21.06 -10.17
N GLY A 533 1.96 -21.59 -9.18
CA GLY A 533 2.62 -20.80 -8.14
C GLY A 533 1.77 -20.53 -6.89
N PHE A 534 0.43 -20.59 -7.00
CA PHE A 534 -0.47 -20.57 -5.83
C PHE A 534 -0.92 -21.98 -5.47
N VAL A 535 -1.41 -22.73 -6.47
CA VAL A 535 -1.85 -24.12 -6.32
C VAL A 535 -1.25 -24.95 -7.46
N PRO A 536 -0.23 -25.80 -7.23
CA PRO A 536 0.52 -25.90 -6.00
C PRO A 536 1.43 -24.70 -5.78
N SER A 537 1.68 -24.37 -4.52
CA SER A 537 2.72 -23.39 -4.16
C SER A 537 4.09 -23.91 -4.57
N SER A 538 4.92 -23.07 -5.21
CA SER A 538 6.27 -23.43 -5.65
C SER A 538 7.34 -22.69 -4.83
N MET A 539 8.41 -23.37 -4.42
CA MET A 539 9.61 -22.72 -3.88
C MET A 539 10.68 -22.63 -4.98
N ASN A 540 11.08 -21.40 -5.30
CA ASN A 540 12.16 -21.12 -6.23
C ASN A 540 13.37 -20.56 -5.46
N ALA A 541 14.52 -21.23 -5.62
CA ALA A 541 15.86 -20.77 -5.20
C ALA A 541 16.03 -20.36 -3.72
N ASP A 542 16.34 -21.33 -2.86
CA ASP A 542 16.80 -21.12 -1.48
C ASP A 542 18.34 -20.94 -1.43
N LEU A 543 18.81 -19.94 -0.68
CA LEU A 543 20.23 -19.58 -0.53
C LEU A 543 21.09 -20.64 0.18
N PHE A 544 20.49 -21.49 1.00
CA PHE A 544 21.18 -22.53 1.78
C PHE A 544 20.70 -23.93 1.41
N LEU A 545 19.42 -24.11 1.10
CA LEU A 545 18.80 -25.42 0.84
C LEU A 545 18.25 -25.55 -0.59
N PRO A 546 19.10 -25.66 -1.62
CA PRO A 546 18.65 -25.95 -2.99
C PRO A 546 17.79 -27.22 -3.08
N GLY A 547 16.94 -27.32 -4.12
CA GLY A 547 15.98 -28.42 -4.27
C GLY A 547 16.58 -29.82 -4.17
N ALA A 548 17.72 -30.09 -4.83
CA ALA A 548 18.39 -31.38 -4.75
C ALA A 548 18.87 -31.73 -3.32
N LEU A 549 19.32 -30.71 -2.57
CA LEU A 549 19.70 -30.89 -1.17
C LEU A 549 18.48 -31.16 -0.28
N ARG A 550 17.35 -30.48 -0.52
CA ARG A 550 16.09 -30.74 0.19
C ARG A 550 15.63 -32.19 0.03
N THR A 551 15.57 -32.67 -1.20
CA THR A 551 15.17 -34.05 -1.51
C THR A 551 16.11 -35.07 -0.84
N ALA A 552 17.42 -34.84 -0.90
CA ALA A 552 18.40 -35.73 -0.26
C ALA A 552 18.35 -35.71 1.28
N LEU A 553 17.96 -34.59 1.88
CA LEU A 553 17.76 -34.46 3.32
C LEU A 553 16.41 -35.01 3.79
N GLY A 554 15.45 -35.22 2.88
CA GLY A 554 14.08 -35.62 3.19
C GLY A 554 13.20 -34.46 3.69
N LEU A 555 13.58 -33.22 3.36
CA LEU A 555 12.81 -32.03 3.69
C LEU A 555 11.59 -31.88 2.77
N GLU A 556 10.68 -30.97 3.13
CA GLU A 556 9.60 -30.58 2.23
C GLU A 556 10.17 -29.98 0.93
N ASP A 557 9.83 -30.60 -0.20
CA ASP A 557 10.19 -30.19 -1.54
C ASP A 557 8.94 -29.97 -2.41
N ASN A 558 9.16 -29.56 -3.66
CA ASN A 558 8.06 -29.28 -4.59
C ASN A 558 7.24 -30.54 -4.91
N ALA A 559 7.81 -31.75 -4.82
CA ALA A 559 7.08 -33.00 -5.04
C ALA A 559 6.08 -33.27 -3.91
N ARG A 560 6.51 -33.07 -2.66
CA ARG A 560 5.62 -33.18 -1.49
C ARG A 560 4.50 -32.15 -1.50
N ARG A 561 4.80 -30.89 -1.89
CA ARG A 561 3.78 -29.83 -2.05
C ARG A 561 2.76 -30.15 -3.12
N TYR A 562 3.23 -30.63 -4.27
CA TYR A 562 2.36 -31.12 -5.33
C TYR A 562 1.42 -32.21 -4.82
N ALA A 563 1.95 -33.22 -4.11
CA ALA A 563 1.15 -34.32 -3.56
C ALA A 563 0.08 -33.83 -2.57
N ARG A 564 0.44 -32.88 -1.69
CA ARG A 564 -0.49 -32.24 -0.75
C ARG A 564 -1.63 -31.54 -1.47
N ASP A 565 -1.30 -30.72 -2.46
CA ASP A 565 -2.29 -29.90 -3.16
C ASP A 565 -3.15 -30.76 -4.13
N ALA A 566 -2.57 -31.82 -4.72
CA ALA A 566 -3.30 -32.84 -5.48
C ALA A 566 -4.28 -33.64 -4.61
N TYR A 567 -3.86 -34.04 -3.40
CA TYR A 567 -4.75 -34.67 -2.44
C TYR A 567 -5.86 -33.71 -2.00
N ALA A 568 -5.52 -32.48 -1.65
CA ALA A 568 -6.50 -31.46 -1.28
C ALA A 568 -7.53 -31.30 -2.41
N LEU A 569 -7.11 -31.07 -3.65
CA LEU A 569 -8.03 -30.97 -4.80
C LEU A 569 -8.92 -32.23 -4.93
N SER A 570 -8.34 -33.43 -4.79
CA SER A 570 -9.10 -34.68 -4.84
C SER A 570 -10.20 -34.76 -3.77
N THR A 571 -9.96 -34.21 -2.58
CA THR A 571 -10.99 -34.11 -1.53
C THR A 571 -12.05 -33.06 -1.82
N LEU A 572 -11.71 -31.97 -2.52
CA LEU A 572 -12.67 -30.92 -2.89
C LEU A 572 -13.62 -31.35 -4.00
N LEU A 573 -13.19 -32.31 -4.84
CA LEU A 573 -14.00 -32.92 -5.90
C LEU A 573 -14.90 -34.06 -5.40
N SER A 574 -15.20 -34.11 -4.09
CA SER A 574 -16.05 -35.16 -3.53
C SER A 574 -17.50 -35.08 -4.06
N PRO A 575 -18.20 -36.20 -4.28
CA PRO A 575 -19.51 -36.22 -4.93
C PRO A 575 -20.64 -35.45 -4.22
N TRP A 576 -20.52 -35.23 -2.91
CA TRP A 576 -21.50 -34.50 -2.11
C TRP A 576 -21.32 -32.97 -2.16
N ARG A 577 -20.27 -32.48 -2.84
CA ARG A 577 -19.90 -31.06 -2.90
C ARG A 577 -19.94 -30.54 -4.32
N GLU A 578 -20.52 -29.37 -4.49
CA GLU A 578 -20.42 -28.58 -5.71
C GLU A 578 -19.22 -27.63 -5.62
N THR A 579 -18.23 -27.83 -6.50
CA THR A 579 -17.01 -27.02 -6.54
C THR A 579 -16.92 -26.23 -7.82
N THR A 580 -16.49 -24.96 -7.73
CA THR A 580 -16.07 -24.13 -8.86
C THR A 580 -14.60 -23.72 -8.66
N LEU A 581 -13.78 -23.83 -9.71
CA LEU A 581 -12.38 -23.40 -9.74
C LEU A 581 -12.24 -22.20 -10.67
N ILE A 582 -11.81 -21.05 -10.14
CA ILE A 582 -11.58 -19.83 -10.91
C ILE A 582 -10.11 -19.71 -11.23
N VAL A 583 -9.79 -19.57 -12.52
CA VAL A 583 -8.44 -19.39 -13.05
C VAL A 583 -8.28 -17.96 -13.54
N GLY A 584 -7.41 -17.18 -12.89
CA GLY A 584 -7.05 -15.83 -13.33
C GLY A 584 -6.10 -15.88 -14.54
N ARG A 585 -6.21 -14.96 -15.49
CA ARG A 585 -5.28 -14.88 -16.63
C ARG A 585 -4.17 -13.87 -16.40
N ARG A 586 -4.39 -12.87 -15.53
CA ARG A 586 -3.44 -11.80 -15.25
C ARG A 586 -3.43 -11.38 -13.78
N THR A 587 -2.31 -10.82 -13.35
CA THR A 587 -2.18 -10.13 -12.06
C THR A 587 -2.77 -8.72 -12.12
N GLU A 588 -2.76 -8.01 -11.00
CA GLU A 588 -3.09 -6.59 -10.93
C GLU A 588 -2.14 -5.72 -11.78
N ASP A 589 -0.89 -6.16 -11.95
CA ASP A 589 0.15 -5.50 -12.75
C ASP A 589 0.10 -5.89 -14.25
N ASP A 590 -0.98 -6.55 -14.71
CA ASP A 590 -1.16 -7.07 -16.07
C ASP A 590 -0.17 -8.19 -16.48
N ASP A 591 0.58 -8.75 -15.52
CA ASP A 591 1.47 -9.90 -15.79
C ASP A 591 0.65 -11.19 -16.03
N PRO A 592 1.03 -12.02 -17.01
CA PRO A 592 0.29 -13.24 -17.32
C PRO A 592 0.40 -14.30 -16.21
N LEU A 593 -0.73 -14.88 -15.83
CA LEU A 593 -0.82 -16.01 -14.91
C LEU A 593 -1.09 -17.31 -15.68
N ALA A 594 -0.28 -18.33 -15.42
CA ALA A 594 -0.51 -19.65 -15.96
C ALA A 594 -1.59 -20.40 -15.14
N PRO A 595 -2.44 -21.23 -15.77
CA PRO A 595 -3.35 -22.13 -15.07
C PRO A 595 -2.57 -23.10 -14.17
N SER A 596 -3.18 -23.56 -13.07
CA SER A 596 -2.58 -24.58 -12.20
C SER A 596 -2.16 -25.82 -12.99
N ARG A 597 -0.93 -26.32 -12.75
CA ARG A 597 -0.48 -27.59 -13.35
C ARG A 597 -1.38 -28.79 -12.98
N LEU A 598 -2.13 -28.72 -11.88
CA LEU A 598 -3.05 -29.80 -11.47
C LEU A 598 -4.23 -29.96 -12.45
N LEU A 599 -4.60 -28.91 -13.19
CA LEU A 599 -5.58 -29.01 -14.28
C LEU A 599 -5.10 -29.90 -15.42
N PHE A 600 -3.80 -30.19 -15.50
CA PHE A 600 -3.20 -31.02 -16.53
C PHE A 600 -2.81 -32.41 -16.03
N ALA A 601 -3.12 -32.76 -14.78
CA ALA A 601 -3.00 -34.10 -14.24
C ALA A 601 -4.14 -35.00 -14.76
N ALA A 602 -4.26 -35.13 -16.07
CA ALA A 602 -5.33 -35.84 -16.77
C ALA A 602 -4.73 -36.67 -17.91
N ASP A 603 -5.58 -37.43 -18.61
CA ASP A 603 -5.14 -38.17 -19.79
C ASP A 603 -4.61 -37.20 -20.89
N PRO A 604 -3.76 -37.69 -21.82
CA PRO A 604 -3.14 -36.84 -22.82
C PRO A 604 -4.12 -36.06 -23.73
N GLU A 605 -5.32 -36.60 -24.00
CA GLU A 605 -6.31 -35.93 -24.85
C GLU A 605 -6.97 -34.77 -24.10
N GLU A 606 -7.35 -34.98 -22.84
CA GLU A 606 -7.88 -33.95 -21.97
C GLU A 606 -6.84 -32.83 -21.71
N LEU A 607 -5.59 -33.21 -21.45
CA LEU A 607 -4.47 -32.27 -21.29
C LEU A 607 -4.34 -31.36 -22.51
N ALA A 608 -4.29 -31.92 -23.72
CA ALA A 608 -4.14 -31.16 -24.95
C ALA A 608 -5.31 -30.18 -25.17
N ARG A 609 -6.54 -30.64 -24.90
CA ARG A 609 -7.76 -29.83 -25.02
C ARG A 609 -7.76 -28.65 -24.04
N ARG A 610 -7.35 -28.87 -22.79
CA ARG A 610 -7.21 -27.79 -21.78
C ARG A 610 -6.13 -26.79 -22.16
N ALA A 611 -4.99 -27.28 -22.66
CA ALA A 611 -3.91 -26.40 -23.12
C ALA A 611 -4.39 -25.48 -24.25
N LEU A 612 -5.12 -26.02 -25.24
CA LEU A 612 -5.71 -25.21 -26.29
C LEU A 612 -6.71 -24.18 -25.75
N ARG A 613 -7.56 -24.55 -24.78
CA ARG A 613 -8.53 -23.63 -24.15
C ARG A 613 -7.83 -22.46 -23.44
N PHE A 614 -6.90 -22.73 -22.53
CA PHE A 614 -6.29 -21.68 -21.68
C PHE A 614 -5.29 -20.79 -22.42
N PHE A 615 -4.55 -21.34 -23.38
CA PHE A 615 -3.51 -20.60 -24.10
C PHE A 615 -3.99 -20.00 -25.44
N SER A 616 -5.29 -20.13 -25.77
CA SER A 616 -5.86 -19.42 -26.93
C SER A 616 -6.00 -17.91 -26.65
N PRO A 617 -5.76 -17.05 -27.66
CA PRO A 617 -6.06 -15.62 -27.57
C PRO A 617 -7.55 -15.42 -27.25
N LEU A 618 -7.87 -14.52 -26.32
CA LEU A 618 -9.26 -14.15 -26.04
C LEU A 618 -9.86 -13.37 -27.21
N ASP A 619 -11.04 -13.79 -27.67
CA ASP A 619 -11.97 -12.86 -28.30
C ASP A 619 -12.41 -11.83 -27.25
N ALA A 620 -12.58 -10.58 -27.68
CA ALA A 620 -12.71 -9.36 -26.87
C ALA A 620 -13.51 -9.53 -25.55
N LYS A 621 -13.01 -8.85 -24.49
CA LYS A 621 -13.59 -8.66 -23.14
C LYS A 621 -14.97 -9.30 -22.99
N LEU A 622 -15.04 -10.39 -22.22
CA LEU A 622 -16.29 -11.01 -21.82
C LEU A 622 -17.28 -9.90 -21.41
N ASP A 623 -18.35 -9.76 -22.18
CA ASP A 623 -19.39 -8.76 -22.00
C ASP A 623 -20.22 -9.18 -20.78
N ARG A 624 -19.68 -8.98 -19.57
CA ARG A 624 -20.27 -9.46 -18.33
C ARG A 624 -21.15 -8.37 -17.74
N ARG A 625 -22.42 -8.72 -17.52
CA ARG A 625 -23.39 -7.81 -16.89
C ARG A 625 -22.86 -7.39 -15.50
N PRO A 626 -22.95 -6.10 -15.14
CA PRO A 626 -22.64 -5.66 -13.78
C PRO A 626 -23.54 -6.42 -12.79
N LEU A 627 -22.94 -6.96 -11.73
CA LEU A 627 -23.64 -7.75 -10.70
C LEU A 627 -24.41 -6.90 -9.70
N ALA A 628 -24.23 -5.58 -9.70
CA ALA A 628 -24.91 -4.71 -8.78
C ALA A 628 -26.44 -4.69 -9.07
N GLY A 629 -27.19 -5.36 -8.21
CA GLY A 629 -28.66 -5.32 -8.08
C GLY A 629 -29.27 -3.95 -7.74
N GLY A 630 -28.62 -2.85 -8.12
CA GLY A 630 -29.13 -1.49 -7.98
C GLY A 630 -28.87 -0.59 -9.19
N LEU A 631 -27.98 -0.97 -10.11
CA LEU A 631 -27.64 -0.18 -11.29
C LEU A 631 -27.94 -0.96 -12.57
N ARG A 632 -29.22 -1.22 -12.82
CA ARG A 632 -29.64 -1.36 -14.22
C ARG A 632 -29.43 0.01 -14.86
N ALA A 633 -28.53 0.12 -15.83
CA ALA A 633 -28.50 1.26 -16.72
C ALA A 633 -29.89 1.33 -17.42
N THR A 634 -30.79 2.13 -16.84
CA THR A 634 -32.12 2.39 -17.40
C THR A 634 -32.04 3.32 -18.61
N ARG A 635 -30.87 3.95 -18.82
CA ARG A 635 -30.51 4.70 -20.02
C ARG A 635 -29.46 3.91 -20.81
N ARG A 636 -29.63 3.82 -22.13
CA ARG A 636 -28.59 3.32 -23.06
C ARG A 636 -27.40 4.26 -23.18
N ASP A 637 -27.59 5.51 -22.77
CA ASP A 637 -26.57 6.55 -22.79
C ASP A 637 -26.15 6.85 -21.35
N LEU A 638 -24.84 6.88 -21.09
CA LEU A 638 -24.24 7.37 -19.84
C LEU A 638 -24.61 8.85 -19.67
N GLY A 639 -25.76 9.10 -19.04
CA GLY A 639 -26.27 10.45 -18.82
C GLY A 639 -25.61 11.10 -17.60
N PHE A 640 -24.30 11.33 -17.65
CA PHE A 640 -23.72 12.37 -16.81
C PHE A 640 -24.19 13.71 -17.38
N ASP A 641 -25.29 14.22 -16.84
CA ASP A 641 -25.83 15.51 -17.21
C ASP A 641 -24.94 16.59 -16.57
N VAL A 642 -24.02 17.14 -17.36
CA VAL A 642 -23.12 18.23 -16.92
C VAL A 642 -23.97 19.38 -16.36
N PRO A 643 -23.73 19.82 -15.10
CA PRO A 643 -24.55 20.84 -14.46
C PRO A 643 -24.61 22.12 -15.30
N ARG A 644 -25.82 22.58 -15.66
CA ARG A 644 -25.97 23.79 -16.45
C ARG A 644 -25.68 25.04 -15.61
N PRO A 645 -25.12 26.10 -16.22
CA PRO A 645 -24.99 27.40 -15.57
C PRO A 645 -26.34 27.89 -15.03
N GLN A 646 -26.33 28.38 -13.80
CA GLN A 646 -27.48 29.06 -13.19
C GLN A 646 -27.40 30.57 -13.46
N ASP A 647 -28.55 31.23 -13.49
CA ASP A 647 -28.62 32.70 -13.61
C ASP A 647 -27.90 33.35 -12.43
N THR A 648 -26.92 34.20 -12.73
CA THR A 648 -26.18 34.97 -11.72
C THR A 648 -27.03 36.15 -11.24
N GLU A 649 -27.28 36.27 -9.93
CA GLU A 649 -28.06 37.37 -9.35
C GLU A 649 -27.44 38.76 -9.59
N GLU A 650 -26.11 38.83 -9.72
CA GLU A 650 -25.38 40.07 -10.01
C GLU A 650 -24.54 39.97 -11.29
N PRO A 651 -24.66 40.92 -12.23
CA PRO A 651 -23.86 40.93 -13.45
C PRO A 651 -22.41 41.32 -13.14
N LEU A 652 -21.45 40.64 -13.78
CA LEU A 652 -20.02 40.99 -13.68
C LEU A 652 -19.78 42.42 -14.21
N GLU A 653 -19.41 43.34 -13.30
CA GLU A 653 -19.08 44.72 -13.66
C GLU A 653 -17.59 44.93 -14.01
N HIS A 654 -16.76 43.94 -13.69
CA HIS A 654 -15.31 43.99 -13.91
C HIS A 654 -14.78 42.63 -14.36
N LEU A 655 -13.70 42.65 -15.16
CA LEU A 655 -13.08 41.44 -15.67
C LEU A 655 -11.56 41.60 -15.73
N ARG A 656 -10.81 40.53 -15.43
CA ARG A 656 -9.37 40.50 -15.66
C ARG A 656 -9.10 40.36 -17.15
N VAL A 657 -8.10 41.06 -17.67
CA VAL A 657 -7.74 40.95 -19.10
C VAL A 657 -7.36 39.52 -19.52
N THR A 658 -6.78 38.72 -18.62
CA THR A 658 -6.47 37.30 -18.85
C THR A 658 -7.72 36.41 -18.87
N ALA A 659 -8.83 36.83 -18.26
CA ALA A 659 -10.05 36.04 -18.19
C ALA A 659 -10.82 35.97 -19.52
N PHE A 660 -10.55 36.91 -20.45
CA PHE A 660 -11.11 36.86 -21.81
C PHE A 660 -10.63 35.62 -22.57
N ALA A 661 -9.37 35.25 -22.42
CA ALA A 661 -8.82 34.04 -23.04
C ALA A 661 -9.54 32.78 -22.52
N ALA A 662 -9.82 32.72 -21.21
CA ALA A 662 -10.56 31.61 -20.61
C ALA A 662 -11.98 31.48 -21.18
N TYR A 663 -12.70 32.60 -21.36
CA TYR A 663 -14.03 32.60 -21.97
C TYR A 663 -13.98 32.15 -23.43
N LEU A 664 -13.07 32.71 -24.24
CA LEU A 664 -12.88 32.34 -25.64
C LEU A 664 -12.50 30.86 -25.81
N ALA A 665 -11.73 30.31 -24.86
CA ALA A 665 -11.37 28.92 -24.83
C ALA A 665 -12.58 28.02 -24.50
N CYS A 666 -13.35 28.33 -23.46
CA CYS A 666 -14.61 27.66 -23.16
C CYS A 666 -15.48 28.48 -22.18
N PRO A 667 -16.67 28.96 -22.60
CA PRO A 667 -17.58 29.71 -21.73
C PRO A 667 -17.97 28.97 -20.45
N TYR A 668 -18.13 27.65 -20.53
CA TYR A 668 -18.49 26.83 -19.37
C TYR A 668 -17.35 26.72 -18.35
N ARG A 669 -16.10 26.54 -18.79
CA ARG A 669 -14.92 26.53 -17.88
C ARG A 669 -14.71 27.91 -17.24
N PHE A 670 -15.00 28.97 -17.99
CA PHE A 670 -15.01 30.33 -17.44
C PHE A 670 -16.05 30.48 -16.34
N TYR A 671 -17.27 29.95 -16.52
CA TYR A 671 -18.29 29.97 -15.49
C TYR A 671 -17.84 29.24 -14.21
N LEU A 672 -17.29 28.03 -14.33
CA LEU A 672 -16.79 27.27 -13.18
C LEU A 672 -15.68 28.03 -12.41
N SER A 673 -14.68 28.55 -13.11
CA SER A 673 -13.50 29.17 -12.46
C SER A 673 -13.69 30.63 -12.06
N GLN A 674 -14.37 31.45 -12.87
CA GLN A 674 -14.49 32.90 -12.66
C GLN A 674 -15.81 33.29 -11.99
N VAL A 675 -16.91 32.55 -12.24
CA VAL A 675 -18.22 32.86 -11.66
C VAL A 675 -18.44 32.07 -10.36
N LEU A 676 -18.23 30.75 -10.38
CA LEU A 676 -18.35 29.91 -9.18
C LEU A 676 -17.09 29.89 -8.32
N GLY A 677 -15.96 30.34 -8.85
CA GLY A 677 -14.71 30.47 -8.09
C GLY A 677 -14.03 29.13 -7.77
N PHE A 678 -14.35 28.05 -8.50
CA PHE A 678 -13.69 26.77 -8.31
C PHE A 678 -12.18 26.87 -8.58
N ARG A 679 -11.40 26.22 -7.72
CA ARG A 679 -9.95 26.12 -7.80
C ARG A 679 -9.52 24.68 -7.58
N SER A 680 -8.45 24.27 -8.22
CA SER A 680 -7.77 23.02 -7.87
C SER A 680 -6.98 23.18 -6.57
N ALA A 681 -7.05 22.15 -5.73
CA ALA A 681 -6.11 21.92 -4.65
C ALA A 681 -5.48 20.55 -4.91
N SER A 682 -4.16 20.48 -4.88
CA SER A 682 -3.39 19.23 -4.98
C SER A 682 -2.57 19.09 -3.70
N ASP A 683 -2.29 17.88 -3.26
CA ASP A 683 -1.39 17.60 -2.14
C ASP A 683 -0.19 16.73 -2.57
N ASP A 684 0.01 16.58 -3.88
CA ASP A 684 0.99 15.72 -4.53
C ASP A 684 2.07 16.48 -5.33
N ALA A 685 2.04 17.81 -5.29
CA ALA A 685 3.03 18.64 -5.96
C ALA A 685 4.46 18.33 -5.46
N THR A 686 5.34 17.86 -6.34
CA THR A 686 6.74 17.54 -6.01
C THR A 686 7.75 18.54 -6.60
N GLU A 687 7.31 19.37 -7.55
CA GLU A 687 8.10 20.40 -8.23
C GLU A 687 7.28 21.67 -8.43
N LEU A 688 7.94 22.77 -8.83
CA LEU A 688 7.22 23.97 -9.25
C LEU A 688 6.46 23.66 -10.53
N ASP A 689 5.15 23.86 -10.51
CA ASP A 689 4.38 23.92 -11.74
C ASP A 689 4.81 25.13 -12.59
N GLY A 690 4.31 25.20 -13.82
CA GLY A 690 4.64 26.31 -14.72
C GLY A 690 4.25 27.69 -14.16
N ALA A 691 3.17 27.76 -13.36
CA ALA A 691 2.66 29.00 -12.80
C ALA A 691 3.51 29.49 -11.62
N ALA A 692 3.93 28.60 -10.72
CA ALA A 692 4.81 28.87 -9.61
C ALA A 692 6.23 29.22 -10.09
N PHE A 693 6.74 28.52 -11.11
CA PHE A 693 8.01 28.87 -11.76
C PHE A 693 7.96 30.28 -12.38
N GLY A 694 6.88 30.59 -13.09
CA GLY A 694 6.64 31.94 -13.62
C GLY A 694 6.55 32.98 -12.50
N SER A 695 5.77 32.72 -11.45
CA SER A 695 5.59 33.63 -10.32
C SER A 695 6.91 33.96 -9.63
N LEU A 696 7.77 32.96 -9.40
CA LEU A 696 9.11 33.16 -8.82
C LEU A 696 9.95 34.08 -9.72
N ALA A 697 9.92 33.89 -11.04
CA ALA A 697 10.63 34.76 -11.98
C ALA A 697 10.10 36.19 -11.94
N HIS A 698 8.78 36.40 -11.93
CA HIS A 698 8.16 37.72 -11.85
C HIS A 698 8.54 38.45 -10.55
N THR A 699 8.51 37.77 -9.40
CA THR A 699 8.91 38.39 -8.12
C THR A 699 10.37 38.87 -8.15
N VAL A 700 11.28 38.09 -8.75
CA VAL A 700 12.68 38.52 -8.91
C VAL A 700 12.79 39.74 -9.85
N LEU A 701 12.01 39.76 -10.92
CA LEU A 701 12.00 40.85 -11.90
C LEU A 701 11.37 42.14 -11.35
N GLU A 702 10.35 42.03 -10.51
CA GLU A 702 9.73 43.14 -9.77
C GLU A 702 10.73 43.85 -8.85
N GLU A 703 11.44 43.06 -8.04
CA GLU A 703 12.44 43.58 -7.12
C GLU A 703 13.63 44.19 -7.88
N PHE A 704 14.03 43.59 -9.00
CA PHE A 704 15.04 44.16 -9.88
C PHE A 704 14.61 45.52 -10.45
N ALA A 705 13.35 45.68 -10.88
CA ALA A 705 12.86 46.95 -11.40
C ALA A 705 12.85 48.09 -10.37
N SER A 706 12.91 47.74 -9.08
CA SER A 706 13.04 48.68 -7.96
C SER A 706 14.48 48.88 -7.48
N SER A 707 15.45 48.15 -8.06
CA SER A 707 16.87 48.22 -7.69
C SER A 707 17.61 49.36 -8.38
N ASP A 708 18.77 49.75 -7.83
CA ASP A 708 19.65 50.76 -8.42
C ASP A 708 20.25 50.26 -9.76
N GLU A 709 20.36 48.95 -9.94
CA GLU A 709 20.92 48.30 -11.12
C GLU A 709 19.97 48.27 -12.33
N ARG A 710 18.69 48.66 -12.16
CA ARG A 710 17.68 48.62 -13.24
C ARG A 710 18.06 49.43 -14.48
N GLU A 711 18.87 50.47 -14.31
CA GLU A 711 19.35 51.37 -15.37
C GLU A 711 20.82 51.12 -15.76
N SER A 712 21.44 50.08 -15.19
CA SER A 712 22.83 49.70 -15.49
C SER A 712 22.99 49.35 -16.97
N THR A 713 24.14 49.71 -17.53
CA THR A 713 24.58 49.26 -18.87
C THR A 713 25.62 48.15 -18.80
N ASP A 714 25.97 47.72 -17.58
CA ASP A 714 26.89 46.63 -17.30
C ASP A 714 26.09 45.35 -16.99
N ALA A 715 26.19 44.38 -17.89
CA ALA A 715 25.48 43.10 -17.80
C ALA A 715 25.91 42.28 -16.57
N ASP A 716 27.17 42.36 -16.15
CA ASP A 716 27.66 41.60 -14.98
C ASP A 716 27.05 42.10 -13.68
N ARG A 717 26.87 43.43 -13.55
CA ARG A 717 26.18 44.02 -12.39
C ARG A 717 24.72 43.57 -12.32
N ILE A 718 24.03 43.58 -13.45
CA ILE A 718 22.63 43.14 -13.53
C ILE A 718 22.52 41.64 -13.19
N ARG A 719 23.41 40.81 -13.73
CA ARG A 719 23.46 39.38 -13.45
C ARG A 719 23.69 39.10 -11.97
N LEU A 720 24.65 39.76 -11.34
CA LEU A 720 24.91 39.62 -9.89
C LEU A 720 23.70 40.05 -9.05
N CYS A 721 23.01 41.12 -9.45
CA CYS A 721 21.77 41.55 -8.80
C CYS A 721 20.68 40.46 -8.91
N PHE A 722 20.44 39.91 -10.11
CA PHE A 722 19.49 38.79 -10.28
C PHE A 722 19.86 37.55 -9.46
N GLU A 723 21.13 37.18 -9.40
CA GLU A 723 21.58 36.03 -8.61
C GLU A 723 21.30 36.23 -7.11
N HIS A 724 21.54 37.44 -6.59
CA HIS A 724 21.25 37.79 -5.21
C HIS A 724 19.75 37.78 -4.91
N LEU A 725 18.94 38.42 -5.76
CA LEU A 725 17.49 38.48 -5.61
C LEU A 725 16.86 37.08 -5.71
N LEU A 726 17.29 36.26 -6.67
CA LEU A 726 16.83 34.88 -6.81
C LEU A 726 17.16 34.05 -5.57
N ALA A 727 18.41 34.12 -5.08
CA ALA A 727 18.81 33.39 -3.87
C ALA A 727 17.97 33.80 -2.66
N ARG A 728 17.69 35.10 -2.50
CA ARG A 728 16.85 35.64 -1.43
C ARG A 728 15.40 35.14 -1.52
N GLN A 729 14.80 35.13 -2.71
CA GLN A 729 13.44 34.62 -2.89
C GLN A 729 13.35 33.12 -2.65
N VAL A 730 14.33 32.35 -3.13
CA VAL A 730 14.38 30.91 -2.89
C VAL A 730 14.51 30.59 -1.39
N ALA A 731 15.39 31.28 -0.68
CA ALA A 731 15.52 31.11 0.78
C ALA A 731 14.23 31.49 1.53
N ARG A 732 13.54 32.55 1.09
CA ARG A 732 12.27 32.99 1.70
C ARG A 732 11.12 32.01 1.45
N GLN A 733 11.03 31.47 0.23
CA GLN A 733 9.89 30.64 -0.18
C GLN A 733 10.10 29.15 0.10
N PHE A 734 11.31 28.62 -0.09
CA PHE A 734 11.60 27.18 0.01
C PHE A 734 12.64 26.83 1.10
N GLY A 735 13.15 27.83 1.81
CA GLY A 735 14.17 27.66 2.85
C GLY A 735 15.59 27.47 2.30
N GLU A 736 16.53 27.19 3.20
CA GLU A 736 17.96 27.04 2.89
C GLU A 736 18.29 25.74 2.11
N HIS A 737 17.42 24.73 2.23
CA HIS A 737 17.65 23.38 1.69
C HIS A 737 16.42 22.89 0.91
N PRO A 738 16.10 23.52 -0.24
CA PRO A 738 14.98 23.10 -1.07
C PRO A 738 15.21 21.70 -1.67
N GLY A 739 14.11 21.02 -1.99
CA GLY A 739 14.14 19.69 -2.59
C GLY A 739 14.91 19.61 -3.92
N PRO A 740 15.37 18.41 -4.34
CA PRO A 740 16.19 18.25 -5.54
C PRO A 740 15.58 18.84 -6.82
N ALA A 741 14.27 18.67 -7.04
CA ALA A 741 13.57 19.21 -8.21
C ALA A 741 13.62 20.74 -8.25
N ILE A 742 13.31 21.40 -7.13
CA ILE A 742 13.37 22.86 -6.97
C ILE A 742 14.78 23.38 -7.23
N ARG A 743 15.81 22.70 -6.72
CA ARG A 743 17.21 23.08 -6.98
C ARG A 743 17.54 23.09 -8.46
N ILE A 744 17.06 22.11 -9.22
CA ILE A 744 17.26 22.05 -10.68
C ILE A 744 16.52 23.20 -11.36
N GLN A 745 15.25 23.44 -11.02
CA GLN A 745 14.45 24.51 -11.60
C GLN A 745 15.03 25.91 -11.28
N VAL A 746 15.52 26.14 -10.06
CA VAL A 746 16.22 27.37 -9.68
C VAL A 746 17.47 27.59 -10.52
N GLN A 747 18.26 26.54 -10.81
CA GLN A 747 19.41 26.69 -11.72
C GLN A 747 18.97 27.00 -13.16
N GLN A 748 17.88 26.40 -13.64
CA GLN A 748 17.32 26.75 -14.95
C GLN A 748 16.91 28.22 -15.01
N LEU A 749 16.23 28.73 -13.98
CA LEU A 749 15.86 30.14 -13.90
C LEU A 749 17.08 31.06 -13.83
N ARG A 750 18.11 30.69 -13.07
CA ARG A 750 19.37 31.44 -12.99
C ARG A 750 20.02 31.62 -14.38
N LEU A 751 20.06 30.57 -15.19
CA LEU A 751 20.59 30.64 -16.55
C LEU A 751 19.76 31.57 -17.45
N ARG A 752 18.43 31.53 -17.33
CA ARG A 752 17.53 32.42 -18.09
C ARG A 752 17.71 33.88 -17.68
N LEU A 753 17.83 34.16 -16.37
CA LEU A 753 18.07 35.52 -15.85
C LEU A 753 19.46 36.05 -16.23
N ALA A 754 20.48 35.19 -16.31
CA ALA A 754 21.81 35.59 -16.77
C ALA A 754 21.78 36.08 -18.22
N ALA A 755 21.10 35.37 -19.12
CA ALA A 755 20.89 35.82 -20.50
C ALA A 755 20.01 37.09 -20.58
N LEU A 756 19.02 37.22 -19.69
CA LEU A 756 18.22 38.45 -19.59
C LEU A 756 19.06 39.65 -19.17
N ALA A 757 20.07 39.46 -18.32
CA ALA A 757 20.96 40.54 -17.88
C ALA A 757 21.72 41.18 -19.05
N GLU A 758 22.21 40.35 -19.98
CA GLU A 758 22.86 40.81 -21.22
C GLU A 758 21.88 41.63 -22.07
N TRP A 759 20.69 41.10 -22.31
CA TRP A 759 19.65 41.80 -23.06
C TRP A 759 19.21 43.12 -22.41
N GLN A 760 19.08 43.16 -21.09
CA GLN A 760 18.70 44.36 -20.34
C GLN A 760 19.78 45.45 -20.43
N ALA A 761 21.06 45.08 -20.34
CA ALA A 761 22.18 46.00 -20.51
C ALA A 761 22.21 46.62 -21.91
N GLU A 762 22.03 45.80 -22.96
CA GLU A 762 21.95 46.27 -24.35
C GLU A 762 20.79 47.25 -24.56
N ARG A 763 19.62 46.96 -23.98
CA ARG A 763 18.46 47.86 -23.98
C ARG A 763 18.77 49.19 -23.31
N ALA A 764 19.44 49.16 -22.16
CA ALA A 764 19.84 50.36 -21.46
C ALA A 764 20.83 51.22 -22.29
N VAL A 765 21.75 50.59 -23.04
CA VAL A 765 22.64 51.28 -23.99
C VAL A 765 21.86 51.96 -25.12
N GLN A 766 20.79 51.33 -25.60
CA GLN A 766 19.91 51.90 -26.64
C GLN A 766 18.97 53.03 -26.13
N GLY A 767 19.06 53.38 -24.84
CA GLY A 767 18.26 54.44 -24.23
C GLY A 767 16.89 54.02 -23.72
N TRP A 768 16.60 52.71 -23.65
CA TRP A 768 15.38 52.22 -22.99
C TRP A 768 15.56 52.21 -21.47
N ARG A 769 14.52 52.63 -20.75
CA ARG A 769 14.46 52.63 -19.28
C ARG A 769 13.13 52.08 -18.82
N ILE A 770 13.13 51.40 -17.67
CA ILE A 770 11.92 50.90 -17.03
C ILE A 770 11.20 52.10 -16.40
N GLU A 771 10.09 52.52 -16.99
CA GLU A 771 9.25 53.59 -16.44
C GLU A 771 8.41 53.05 -15.29
N HIS A 772 7.82 51.87 -15.49
CA HIS A 772 7.01 51.18 -14.50
C HIS A 772 7.17 49.66 -14.57
N ALA A 773 7.00 48.99 -13.43
CA ALA A 773 6.97 47.52 -13.33
C ALA A 773 5.86 47.06 -12.37
N GLU A 774 5.31 45.87 -12.63
CA GLU A 774 4.24 45.19 -11.88
C GLU A 774 3.06 46.12 -11.50
N LEU A 775 2.63 46.97 -12.43
CA LEU A 775 1.53 47.91 -12.21
C LEU A 775 0.19 47.17 -12.13
N ALA A 776 -0.44 47.20 -10.95
CA ALA A 776 -1.77 46.63 -10.74
C ALA A 776 -2.90 47.63 -11.04
N PHE A 777 -3.94 47.16 -11.73
CA PHE A 777 -5.12 47.94 -12.11
C PHE A 777 -6.38 47.31 -11.52
N SER A 778 -7.10 48.03 -10.65
CA SER A 778 -8.29 47.51 -9.97
C SER A 778 -9.20 48.63 -9.46
N ARG A 779 -10.48 48.33 -9.26
CA ARG A 779 -11.48 49.26 -8.67
C ARG A 779 -11.12 49.72 -7.25
N LYS A 780 -10.23 49.01 -6.56
CA LYS A 780 -9.72 49.39 -5.22
C LYS A 780 -8.64 50.48 -5.27
N SER A 781 -8.44 51.15 -6.41
CA SER A 781 -7.44 52.23 -6.57
C SER A 781 -7.63 53.40 -5.60
N ASP A 782 -8.87 53.65 -5.18
CA ASP A 782 -9.17 54.75 -4.24
C ASP A 782 -8.75 54.41 -2.80
N GLU A 783 -8.59 53.13 -2.48
CA GLU A 783 -8.18 52.63 -1.16
C GLU A 783 -6.67 52.40 -1.04
N ARG A 784 -5.98 52.23 -2.17
CA ARG A 784 -4.58 51.80 -2.26
C ARG A 784 -3.83 52.58 -3.33
N PRO A 785 -2.97 53.55 -2.97
CA PRO A 785 -2.29 54.43 -3.94
C PRO A 785 -1.31 53.70 -4.89
N GLU A 786 -0.88 52.49 -4.53
CA GLU A 786 -0.09 51.59 -5.37
C GLU A 786 -0.91 50.94 -6.49
N ILE A 787 -2.24 50.92 -6.39
CA ILE A 787 -3.16 50.38 -7.39
C ILE A 787 -3.67 51.51 -8.29
N ARG A 788 -3.63 51.28 -9.60
CA ARG A 788 -4.08 52.23 -10.62
C ARG A 788 -5.54 52.02 -10.97
N ARG A 789 -6.17 53.08 -11.48
CA ARG A 789 -7.57 53.06 -11.93
C ARG A 789 -7.75 51.99 -13.00
N PRO A 790 -8.83 51.19 -12.95
CA PRO A 790 -9.08 50.17 -13.95
C PRO A 790 -9.21 50.79 -15.34
N GLY A 791 -8.92 50.00 -16.37
CA GLY A 791 -9.24 50.40 -17.74
C GLY A 791 -10.75 50.37 -17.97
N GLU A 792 -11.23 51.15 -18.92
CA GLU A 792 -12.67 51.25 -19.22
C GLU A 792 -12.95 50.72 -20.62
N LEU A 793 -13.82 49.72 -20.72
CA LEU A 793 -14.34 49.23 -22.00
C LEU A 793 -15.84 49.54 -22.08
N LEU A 794 -16.22 50.46 -22.97
CA LEU A 794 -17.62 50.81 -23.19
C LEU A 794 -18.31 49.73 -24.04
N VAL A 795 -19.34 49.09 -23.48
CA VAL A 795 -20.14 48.08 -24.19
C VAL A 795 -21.62 48.42 -24.02
N ASP A 796 -22.27 48.78 -25.13
CA ASP A 796 -23.70 49.12 -25.21
C ASP A 796 -24.16 50.15 -24.16
N GLY A 797 -23.37 51.21 -23.98
CA GLY A 797 -23.66 52.31 -23.05
C GLY A 797 -23.35 52.01 -21.58
N ARG A 798 -22.82 50.82 -21.25
CA ARG A 798 -22.38 50.46 -19.89
C ARG A 798 -20.89 50.10 -19.88
N ILE A 799 -20.14 50.68 -18.94
CA ILE A 799 -18.71 50.41 -18.76
C ILE A 799 -18.53 48.98 -18.20
N MET A 800 -17.60 48.23 -18.78
CA MET A 800 -16.98 47.06 -18.18
C MET A 800 -15.59 47.48 -17.70
N TYR A 801 -15.31 47.33 -16.40
CA TYR A 801 -14.02 47.70 -15.85
C TYR A 801 -12.98 46.59 -16.10
N LEU A 802 -11.91 46.94 -16.80
CA LEU A 802 -10.80 46.03 -17.07
C LEU A 802 -9.79 46.12 -15.92
N THR A 803 -9.50 44.96 -15.34
CA THR A 803 -8.51 44.80 -14.27
C THR A 803 -7.37 43.93 -14.75
N GLY A 804 -6.22 44.02 -14.10
CA GLY A 804 -5.06 43.23 -14.51
C GLY A 804 -3.79 43.76 -13.89
N ARG A 805 -2.68 43.16 -14.28
CA ARG A 805 -1.35 43.62 -13.94
C ARG A 805 -0.54 43.74 -15.22
N ILE A 806 0.18 44.84 -15.37
CA ILE A 806 1.17 45.00 -16.44
C ILE A 806 2.54 44.78 -15.83
N ASP A 807 3.27 43.78 -16.32
CA ASP A 807 4.59 43.43 -15.78
C ASP A 807 5.60 44.56 -15.95
N ARG A 808 5.62 45.21 -17.12
CA ARG A 808 6.62 46.25 -17.42
C ARG A 808 6.18 47.25 -18.49
N ILE A 809 6.48 48.53 -18.26
CA ILE A 809 6.38 49.61 -19.24
C ILE A 809 7.76 50.27 -19.38
N ASP A 810 8.30 50.23 -20.60
CA ASP A 810 9.57 50.83 -20.96
C ASP A 810 9.35 52.14 -21.72
N VAL A 811 10.21 53.13 -21.46
CA VAL A 811 10.29 54.39 -22.22
C VAL A 811 11.67 54.54 -22.83
N ASN A 812 11.73 54.91 -24.11
CA ASN A 812 12.97 55.29 -24.75
C ASN A 812 13.23 56.78 -24.55
N VAL A 813 14.26 57.13 -23.78
CA VAL A 813 14.52 58.54 -23.40
C VAL A 813 14.90 59.44 -24.58
N ASN A 814 15.37 58.84 -25.69
CA ASN A 814 15.78 59.59 -26.88
C ASN A 814 14.60 59.91 -27.81
N THR A 815 13.59 59.04 -27.85
CA THR A 815 12.47 59.14 -28.81
C THR A 815 11.12 59.41 -28.15
N GLY A 816 11.00 59.22 -26.83
CA GLY A 816 9.74 59.28 -26.09
C GLY A 816 8.82 58.08 -26.33
N GLN A 817 9.24 57.09 -27.13
CA GLN A 817 8.44 55.91 -27.44
C GLN A 817 8.26 55.03 -26.20
N ARG A 818 7.03 54.54 -25.98
CA ARG A 818 6.71 53.60 -24.89
C ARG A 818 6.39 52.19 -25.40
N GLN A 819 6.76 51.19 -24.62
CA GLN A 819 6.47 49.78 -24.86
C GLN A 819 5.90 49.13 -23.61
N ILE A 820 4.79 48.42 -23.75
CA ILE A 820 4.21 47.56 -22.71
C ILE A 820 4.69 46.13 -22.99
N LEU A 821 5.35 45.54 -22.00
CA LEU A 821 6.01 44.26 -22.11
C LEU A 821 5.53 43.31 -21.00
N ASP A 822 5.27 42.07 -21.38
CA ASP A 822 4.87 40.97 -20.48
C ASP A 822 5.96 39.88 -20.51
N TYR A 823 6.34 39.34 -19.35
CA TYR A 823 7.38 38.32 -19.26
C TYR A 823 6.79 36.94 -19.54
N LYS A 824 7.42 36.18 -20.44
CA LYS A 824 7.00 34.80 -20.74
C LYS A 824 8.12 33.81 -20.47
N THR A 825 7.94 32.99 -19.44
CA THR A 825 8.87 31.92 -19.02
C THR A 825 8.55 30.56 -19.63
N SER A 826 7.61 30.47 -20.57
CA SER A 826 7.27 29.22 -21.26
C SER A 826 8.44 28.66 -22.06
N ASP A 827 8.60 27.35 -22.11
CA ASP A 827 9.72 26.69 -22.78
C ASP A 827 9.85 26.98 -24.29
N SER A 828 8.72 27.17 -24.99
CA SER A 828 8.67 27.33 -26.46
C SER A 828 8.89 28.76 -26.96
N GLY A 829 8.78 29.78 -26.09
CA GLY A 829 9.02 31.18 -26.45
C GLY A 829 8.12 31.71 -27.57
N LEU A 830 6.82 31.43 -27.52
CA LEU A 830 5.86 31.85 -28.56
C LEU A 830 5.79 33.38 -28.69
N LYS A 831 5.72 33.87 -29.93
CA LYS A 831 5.56 35.31 -30.22
C LYS A 831 4.11 35.76 -30.00
N PRO A 832 3.85 37.06 -29.76
CA PRO A 832 2.50 37.58 -29.57
C PRO A 832 1.48 37.14 -30.63
N GLN A 833 1.89 37.11 -31.91
CA GLN A 833 1.01 36.66 -33.01
C GLN A 833 0.53 35.21 -32.85
N GLN A 834 1.39 34.33 -32.33
CA GLN A 834 1.09 32.90 -32.18
C GLN A 834 0.29 32.61 -30.91
N THR A 835 0.50 33.41 -29.86
CA THR A 835 -0.22 33.28 -28.58
C THR A 835 -1.64 33.84 -28.68
N HIS A 836 -1.78 35.01 -29.31
CA HIS A 836 -3.05 35.74 -29.31
C HIS A 836 -3.96 35.41 -30.50
N ARG A 837 -3.41 34.87 -31.59
CA ARG A 837 -4.19 34.55 -32.79
C ARG A 837 -3.99 33.13 -33.27
N HIS A 838 -5.08 32.47 -33.64
CA HIS A 838 -5.09 31.16 -34.26
C HIS A 838 -5.96 31.21 -35.52
N LYS A 839 -5.40 30.82 -36.69
CA LYS A 839 -6.07 30.92 -37.99
C LYS A 839 -6.68 32.31 -38.28
N HIS A 840 -5.99 33.36 -37.84
CA HIS A 840 -6.40 34.77 -37.93
C HIS A 840 -7.56 35.21 -37.00
N GLU A 841 -8.06 34.34 -36.11
CA GLU A 841 -9.02 34.71 -35.08
C GLU A 841 -8.32 34.98 -33.74
N TRP A 842 -8.89 35.88 -32.92
CA TRP A 842 -8.39 36.16 -31.57
C TRP A 842 -8.75 35.02 -30.61
N VAL A 843 -7.75 34.48 -29.92
CA VAL A 843 -7.92 33.45 -28.88
C VAL A 843 -7.51 33.93 -27.49
N ASP A 844 -6.71 34.99 -27.41
CA ASP A 844 -6.32 35.66 -26.17
C ASP A 844 -6.29 37.17 -26.44
N LEU A 845 -6.83 37.97 -25.53
CA LEU A 845 -6.94 39.43 -25.64
C LEU A 845 -6.07 40.18 -24.61
N GLN A 846 -5.21 39.49 -23.84
CA GLN A 846 -4.43 40.09 -22.76
C GLN A 846 -3.58 41.30 -23.22
N LEU A 847 -2.66 41.11 -24.18
CA LEU A 847 -1.77 42.18 -24.67
C LEU A 847 -2.54 43.34 -25.32
N PRO A 848 -3.50 43.12 -26.26
CA PRO A 848 -4.29 44.21 -26.83
C PRO A 848 -5.01 45.05 -25.76
N LEU A 849 -5.59 44.40 -24.75
CA LEU A 849 -6.36 45.09 -23.70
C LEU A 849 -5.49 45.87 -22.72
N TYR A 850 -4.18 45.62 -22.63
CA TYR A 850 -3.27 46.46 -21.86
C TYR A 850 -3.24 47.91 -22.34
N ARG A 851 -3.59 48.21 -23.60
CA ARG A 851 -3.75 49.59 -24.08
C ARG A 851 -4.83 50.35 -23.30
N HIS A 852 -5.94 49.70 -22.96
CA HIS A 852 -7.01 50.33 -22.16
C HIS A 852 -6.57 50.57 -20.72
N LEU A 853 -5.75 49.70 -20.16
CA LEU A 853 -5.12 49.91 -18.85
C LEU A 853 -4.13 51.09 -18.90
N ALA A 854 -3.27 51.14 -19.92
CA ALA A 854 -2.27 52.22 -20.06
C ALA A 854 -2.90 53.60 -20.28
N ARG A 855 -4.04 53.69 -20.99
CA ARG A 855 -4.81 54.94 -21.13
C ARG A 855 -5.22 55.53 -19.79
N SER A 856 -5.50 54.71 -18.77
CA SER A 856 -5.85 55.23 -17.43
C SER A 856 -4.68 55.93 -16.73
N LEU A 857 -3.45 55.74 -17.22
CA LEU A 857 -2.24 56.44 -16.79
C LEU A 857 -1.95 57.71 -17.61
N GLY A 858 -2.78 58.05 -18.59
CA GLY A 858 -2.51 59.13 -19.55
C GLY A 858 -1.47 58.75 -20.60
N ILE A 859 -1.23 57.46 -20.82
CA ILE A 859 -0.37 56.97 -21.91
C ILE A 859 -1.24 56.75 -23.15
N ASP A 860 -1.20 57.70 -24.06
CA ASP A 860 -1.92 57.65 -25.34
C ASP A 860 -1.13 56.86 -26.41
N GLU A 861 -1.85 56.40 -27.43
CA GLU A 861 -1.28 55.69 -28.58
C GLU A 861 -0.44 56.60 -29.49
N PRO A 862 0.61 56.06 -30.15
CA PRO A 862 0.95 54.64 -30.29
C PRO A 862 1.88 54.10 -29.17
N VAL A 863 1.56 52.90 -28.67
CA VAL A 863 2.39 52.16 -27.69
C VAL A 863 2.75 50.79 -28.27
N GLY A 864 4.01 50.40 -28.18
CA GLY A 864 4.43 49.06 -28.61
C GLY A 864 3.96 47.99 -27.63
N LEU A 865 3.45 46.86 -28.11
CA LEU A 865 3.04 45.72 -27.28
C LEU A 865 3.98 44.56 -27.57
N GLY A 866 4.38 43.79 -26.55
CA GLY A 866 5.21 42.62 -26.80
C GLY A 866 5.52 41.78 -25.58
N TYR A 867 6.36 40.77 -25.79
CA TYR A 867 6.89 39.92 -24.74
C TYR A 867 8.39 40.11 -24.55
N VAL A 868 8.82 39.96 -23.31
CA VAL A 868 10.19 39.56 -22.99
C VAL A 868 10.18 38.05 -22.81
N LEU A 869 10.81 37.33 -23.75
CA LEU A 869 10.83 35.88 -23.75
C LEU A 869 12.00 35.36 -22.90
N LEU A 870 11.69 34.45 -21.97
CA LEU A 870 12.65 33.70 -21.16
C LEU A 870 12.47 32.18 -21.37
N PRO A 871 12.72 31.64 -22.58
CA PRO A 871 12.53 30.23 -22.88
C PRO A 871 13.64 29.36 -22.27
N LYS A 872 13.48 28.04 -22.36
CA LYS A 872 14.46 27.06 -21.86
C LYS A 872 15.84 27.20 -22.51
N ASN A 873 15.88 27.52 -23.80
CA ASN A 873 17.11 27.83 -24.50
C ASN A 873 17.46 29.31 -24.28
N SER A 874 18.46 29.59 -23.45
CA SER A 874 18.88 30.95 -23.09
C SER A 874 19.32 31.80 -24.28
N ALA A 875 19.76 31.20 -25.39
CA ALA A 875 20.12 31.93 -26.61
C ALA A 875 18.94 32.64 -27.28
N ASN A 876 17.71 32.24 -26.95
CA ASN A 876 16.48 32.82 -27.50
C ASN A 876 15.83 33.84 -26.55
N VAL A 877 16.52 34.23 -25.47
CA VAL A 877 16.06 35.32 -24.59
C VAL A 877 16.07 36.62 -25.37
N GLY A 878 14.96 37.36 -25.32
CA GLY A 878 14.89 38.64 -26.02
C GLY A 878 13.49 39.20 -26.16
N LEU A 879 13.36 40.19 -27.04
CA LEU A 879 12.13 40.91 -27.30
C LEU A 879 11.34 40.29 -28.47
N ALA A 880 10.05 40.07 -28.26
CA ALA A 880 9.10 39.79 -29.33
C ALA A 880 7.98 40.85 -29.34
N LEU A 881 8.07 41.84 -30.22
CA LEU A 881 7.01 42.82 -30.41
C LEU A 881 5.86 42.25 -31.25
N ALA A 882 4.66 42.72 -30.97
CA ALA A 882 3.48 42.47 -31.79
C ALA A 882 3.49 43.43 -32.99
N GLU A 883 3.27 42.86 -34.19
CA GLU A 883 3.18 43.61 -35.45
C GLU A 883 1.71 43.82 -35.85
N TRP A 884 0.85 44.17 -34.88
CA TRP A 884 -0.57 44.38 -35.12
C TRP A 884 -0.87 45.79 -35.64
N SER A 885 -1.64 45.85 -36.72
CA SER A 885 -2.18 47.09 -37.27
C SER A 885 -3.27 47.70 -36.37
N ALA A 886 -3.56 48.98 -36.59
CA ALA A 886 -4.64 49.66 -35.88
C ALA A 886 -6.02 48.99 -36.09
N GLU A 887 -6.25 48.41 -37.28
CA GLU A 887 -7.49 47.69 -37.57
C GLU A 887 -7.58 46.36 -36.81
N GLU A 888 -6.49 45.61 -36.70
CA GLU A 888 -6.46 44.37 -35.91
C GLU A 888 -6.66 44.64 -34.41
N LEU A 889 -6.14 45.76 -33.91
CA LEU A 889 -6.36 46.18 -32.52
C LEU A 889 -7.82 46.63 -32.30
N ALA A 890 -8.43 47.31 -33.28
CA ALA A 890 -9.86 47.60 -33.25
C ALA A 890 -10.72 46.32 -33.35
N GLU A 891 -10.26 45.29 -34.06
CA GLU A 891 -10.89 43.96 -34.10
C GLU A 891 -10.85 43.28 -32.72
N ALA A 892 -9.71 43.35 -32.02
CA ALA A 892 -9.58 42.84 -30.65
C ALA A 892 -10.57 43.52 -29.69
N ASP A 893 -10.73 44.84 -29.80
CA ASP A 893 -11.70 45.61 -29.00
C ASP A 893 -13.15 45.16 -29.28
N ARG A 894 -13.50 44.94 -30.55
CA ARG A 894 -14.83 44.41 -30.94
C ARG A 894 -15.06 43.01 -30.39
N MET A 895 -14.05 42.15 -30.39
CA MET A 895 -14.11 40.81 -29.80
C MET A 895 -14.31 40.88 -28.28
N ALA A 896 -13.57 41.75 -27.58
CA ALA A 896 -13.75 41.97 -26.14
C ALA A 896 -15.17 42.45 -25.82
N GLN A 897 -15.71 43.40 -26.60
CA GLN A 897 -17.09 43.86 -26.46
C GLN A 897 -18.09 42.72 -26.67
N GLN A 898 -17.86 41.83 -27.64
CA GLN A 898 -18.70 40.66 -27.88
C GLN A 898 -18.70 39.71 -26.68
N VAL A 899 -17.51 39.34 -26.16
CA VAL A 899 -17.39 38.49 -24.96
C VAL A 899 -18.16 39.09 -23.79
N VAL A 900 -18.04 40.40 -23.55
CA VAL A 900 -18.78 41.10 -22.48
C VAL A 900 -20.29 41.02 -22.69
N ARG A 901 -20.79 41.15 -23.93
CA ARG A 901 -22.23 41.00 -24.22
C ARG A 901 -22.73 39.62 -23.84
N GLN A 902 -21.98 38.58 -24.21
CA GLN A 902 -22.35 37.19 -23.93
C GLN A 902 -22.32 36.89 -22.42
N ILE A 903 -21.29 37.36 -21.71
CA ILE A 903 -21.22 37.26 -20.25
C ILE A 903 -22.42 37.94 -19.57
N ARG A 904 -22.78 39.16 -20.01
CA ARG A 904 -23.94 39.89 -19.46
C ARG A 904 -25.27 39.22 -19.79
N ALA A 905 -25.34 38.44 -20.88
CA ALA A 905 -26.50 37.66 -21.27
C ALA A 905 -26.57 36.29 -20.57
N GLY A 906 -25.59 35.93 -19.73
CA GLY A 906 -25.52 34.62 -19.08
C GLY A 906 -25.15 33.48 -20.03
N GLU A 907 -24.58 33.77 -21.20
CA GLU A 907 -24.20 32.77 -22.20
C GLU A 907 -22.92 32.04 -21.79
N PHE A 908 -23.06 31.01 -20.96
CA PHE A 908 -21.96 30.14 -20.53
C PHE A 908 -22.09 28.69 -21.05
N TRP A 909 -23.09 28.42 -21.89
CA TRP A 909 -23.43 27.08 -22.40
C TRP A 909 -23.70 27.13 -23.92
N PRO A 910 -23.38 26.08 -24.70
CA PRO A 910 -22.77 24.80 -24.31
C PRO A 910 -21.24 24.86 -24.09
N PRO A 911 -20.63 23.83 -23.49
CA PRO A 911 -19.18 23.64 -23.52
C PRO A 911 -18.68 23.63 -24.98
N LYS A 912 -17.48 24.15 -25.21
CA LYS A 912 -16.91 24.23 -26.57
C LYS A 912 -16.60 22.83 -27.12
N GLU A 913 -16.92 22.60 -28.39
CA GLU A 913 -16.58 21.37 -29.13
C GLU A 913 -15.57 21.66 -30.26
N PRO A 914 -14.48 20.86 -30.40
CA PRO A 914 -14.07 19.78 -29.50
C PRO A 914 -13.70 20.33 -28.11
N PRO A 915 -13.80 19.51 -27.05
CA PRO A 915 -13.43 19.96 -25.71
C PRO A 915 -11.99 20.47 -25.72
N PRO A 916 -11.67 21.54 -24.96
CA PRO A 916 -10.30 21.99 -24.84
C PRO A 916 -9.45 20.85 -24.26
N LYS A 917 -8.13 20.90 -24.48
CA LYS A 917 -7.19 19.94 -23.88
C LYS A 917 -7.48 19.77 -22.38
N PHE A 918 -7.19 18.56 -21.88
CA PHE A 918 -7.32 18.21 -20.47
C PHE A 918 -6.75 19.33 -19.59
N SER A 919 -7.50 19.70 -18.56
CA SER A 919 -7.17 20.76 -17.62
C SER A 919 -7.16 20.12 -16.25
N GLU A 920 -5.97 19.94 -15.67
CA GLU A 920 -5.82 19.43 -14.30
C GLU A 920 -6.63 20.27 -13.31
N GLU A 921 -6.69 21.59 -13.53
CA GLU A 921 -7.49 22.52 -12.71
C GLU A 921 -8.99 22.16 -12.60
N LEU A 922 -9.54 21.43 -13.57
CA LEU A 922 -10.96 21.08 -13.66
C LEU A 922 -11.17 19.56 -13.73
N ALA A 923 -10.12 18.75 -13.56
CA ALA A 923 -10.20 17.30 -13.64
C ALA A 923 -10.94 16.66 -12.46
N PHE A 924 -11.06 17.40 -11.35
CA PHE A 924 -11.77 16.99 -10.13
C PHE A 924 -13.28 17.30 -10.15
N ILE A 925 -13.76 18.02 -11.17
CA ILE A 925 -15.18 18.36 -11.39
C ILE A 925 -15.75 17.38 -12.43
#